data_AF-A0A535ETA2-F1
#
_entry.id   AF-A0A535ETA2-F1
#
_cell.length_a   1.000
_cell.length_b   1.000
_cell.length_c   1.000
_cell.angle_alpha   90.00
_cell.angle_beta   90.00
_cell.angle_gamma   90.00
#
_symmetry.space_group_name_H-M   'P 1'
#
loop_
_entity.id
_entity.type
_entity.pdbx_description
1 polymer ?
#
loop_
_entity_poly.entity_id
_entity_poly.type
_entity_poly.pdbx_seq_one_letter_code
_entity_poly.pdbx_strand_id
1 'polypeptide(L)'
;MTVVDSRPARHLDGVDLMRVLTVAGVIAVHVVTGTNKPTSVPAGAATVLLHVNREVFVLITALVLTYAYAARERWSLGRFWARRYWLVATPYVAWTVVYFLADGPAGGLWPGLRQLAIDLVDAGARYHLYFLLVTMQLYLVFPPLLAFVRATRGYHWLVLAASAGLQLAFTAAIHYRLRPGGPLGWWMEHPDALLPSYQLYVLAGAILAVRLGDVTDWVRHHRAVVVGLAAAGVLAGLASFGYDIAFRLLPPLQASEVFQPAVTVESLSVVLGLFGLGVWWADRLPTPGNPHPATAISRGPRVQPAPLVHAIRAASDASFGIYLAHPLVLQGLLAVAGVTGLFTALLDLPARFTLLIGLLGILPLVLAITWVVVAVARRTPLSLPFAGRQAVRPVGHRPTWAMQGMRTLAIGLAVAAAVSWLDLSSVRMAAPGAAAGGVLLPTAPLSAALAAASAPPAPPDTTATVDDVSVAGLVRSYQVIRPAHPAAAHLPAIVFLHGVNSDIGYEETRDGLLPLASAGQVILVYPVGYAQSWNAGLCCGAAQLHDLDDVGFLAAVAQRVGADPGVDPNRVSLVGYSNGGKMAYRMACDRPDLYASVAVVLALPMTACPPGSPVPLLQVAVKDDPELPYAPGDGPLTANGVVLTPVTREVATWRQRDGCGGGSPRTRPAATTGRPGTPRRRQPAWWCGTS
;
A
#
# COMPACT_ATOMS: atom_id res chain seq x y z
N MET A 1 -53.18 11.07 -23.10
CA MET A 1 -51.89 11.31 -23.75
C MET A 1 -51.27 12.53 -23.07
N THR A 2 -50.64 12.32 -21.91
CA THR A 2 -50.01 13.38 -21.12
C THR A 2 -48.56 13.51 -21.54
N VAL A 3 -48.20 14.66 -22.09
CA VAL A 3 -46.83 15.03 -22.43
C VAL A 3 -46.03 15.08 -21.13
N VAL A 4 -45.28 14.01 -20.83
CA VAL A 4 -44.31 14.00 -19.74
C VAL A 4 -43.16 14.90 -20.16
N ASP A 5 -43.11 16.06 -19.51
CA ASP A 5 -42.11 17.11 -19.63
C ASP A 5 -40.70 16.52 -19.55
N SER A 6 -40.00 16.45 -20.69
CA SER A 6 -38.61 16.02 -20.78
C SER A 6 -37.68 17.10 -20.25
N ARG A 7 -37.81 17.47 -18.97
CA ARG A 7 -36.87 18.40 -18.34
C ARG A 7 -35.49 17.75 -18.29
N PRO A 8 -34.42 18.45 -18.72
CA PRO A 8 -33.07 17.98 -18.49
C PRO A 8 -32.88 17.76 -16.98
N ALA A 9 -32.22 16.66 -16.61
CA ALA A 9 -31.94 16.35 -15.21
C ALA A 9 -31.32 17.56 -14.51
N ARG A 10 -31.90 17.99 -13.39
CA ARG A 10 -31.46 19.17 -12.65
C ARG A 10 -29.99 18.98 -12.23
N HIS A 11 -29.18 20.00 -12.45
CA HIS A 11 -27.77 20.03 -12.06
C HIS A 11 -27.64 19.84 -10.54
N LEU A 12 -26.69 19.02 -10.11
CA LEU A 12 -26.51 18.63 -8.70
C LEU A 12 -25.37 19.44 -8.07
N ASP A 13 -25.60 20.73 -7.80
CA ASP A 13 -24.55 21.61 -7.25
C ASP A 13 -23.97 21.12 -5.91
N GLY A 14 -24.79 20.44 -5.08
CA GLY A 14 -24.31 19.83 -3.84
C GLY A 14 -23.26 18.74 -4.10
N VAL A 15 -23.42 17.97 -5.19
CA VAL A 15 -22.46 16.92 -5.58
C VAL A 15 -21.17 17.52 -6.14
N ASP A 16 -21.22 18.70 -6.76
CA ASP A 16 -19.99 19.40 -7.18
C ASP A 16 -19.10 19.73 -5.99
N LEU A 17 -19.67 20.24 -4.90
CA LEU A 17 -18.91 20.50 -3.67
C LEU A 17 -18.30 19.21 -3.12
N MET A 18 -19.09 18.13 -3.03
CA MET A 18 -18.60 16.84 -2.57
C MET A 18 -17.43 16.35 -3.41
N ARG A 19 -17.48 16.47 -4.75
CA ARG A 19 -16.38 16.08 -5.65
C ARG A 19 -15.11 16.86 -5.41
N VAL A 20 -15.22 18.19 -5.25
CA VAL A 20 -14.07 19.06 -4.99
C VAL A 20 -13.38 18.66 -3.68
N LEU A 21 -14.16 18.47 -2.61
CA LEU A 21 -13.62 18.04 -1.32
C LEU A 21 -13.01 16.64 -1.37
N THR A 22 -13.66 15.71 -2.08
CA THR A 22 -13.17 14.33 -2.23
C THR A 22 -11.84 14.31 -2.97
N VAL A 23 -11.71 15.02 -4.10
CA VAL A 23 -10.45 15.06 -4.86
C VAL A 23 -9.35 15.78 -4.08
N ALA A 24 -9.67 16.86 -3.36
CA ALA A 24 -8.70 17.49 -2.46
C ALA A 24 -8.23 16.50 -1.37
N GLY A 25 -9.15 15.70 -0.81
CA GLY A 25 -8.83 14.67 0.17
C GLY A 25 -7.99 13.52 -0.39
N VAL A 26 -8.24 13.06 -1.62
CA VAL A 26 -7.37 12.07 -2.31
C VAL A 26 -5.95 12.62 -2.47
N ILE A 27 -5.81 13.88 -2.84
CA ILE A 27 -4.48 14.48 -3.02
C ILE A 27 -3.83 14.67 -1.65
N ALA A 28 -4.60 15.05 -0.63
CA ALA A 28 -4.13 15.18 0.72
C ALA A 28 -3.55 13.87 1.26
N VAL A 29 -4.19 12.71 1.01
CA VAL A 29 -3.63 11.43 1.49
C VAL A 29 -2.27 11.16 0.84
N HIS A 30 -2.12 11.34 -0.47
CA HIS A 30 -0.84 11.11 -1.15
C HIS A 30 0.24 12.11 -0.72
N VAL A 31 -0.13 13.37 -0.47
CA VAL A 31 0.79 14.37 0.09
C VAL A 31 1.22 13.97 1.50
N VAL A 32 0.27 13.59 2.37
CA VAL A 32 0.57 13.15 3.75
C VAL A 32 1.49 11.94 3.72
N THR A 33 1.16 10.89 2.96
CA THR A 33 1.98 9.67 2.89
C THR A 33 3.33 9.88 2.19
N GLY A 34 3.41 10.80 1.23
CA GLY A 34 4.64 11.09 0.49
C GLY A 34 5.61 12.05 1.20
N THR A 35 5.15 12.78 2.22
CA THR A 35 5.95 13.83 2.91
C THR A 35 6.22 13.53 4.38
N ASN A 36 5.63 12.46 4.93
CA ASN A 36 5.78 12.08 6.33
C ASN A 36 6.39 10.69 6.45
N LYS A 37 7.09 10.46 7.57
CA LYS A 37 7.59 9.13 7.94
C LYS A 37 6.40 8.16 8.14
N PRO A 38 6.51 6.89 7.71
CA PRO A 38 5.48 5.87 7.97
C PRO A 38 5.15 5.64 9.45
N THR A 39 6.05 6.08 10.35
CA THR A 39 5.91 6.05 11.82
C THR A 39 5.17 7.22 12.42
N SER A 40 4.82 8.22 11.61
CA SER A 40 4.20 9.43 12.11
C SER A 40 2.77 9.14 12.55
N VAL A 41 2.54 9.12 13.87
CA VAL A 41 1.18 8.98 14.45
C VAL A 41 0.25 10.10 13.96
N PRO A 42 0.65 11.39 13.93
CA PRO A 42 -0.20 12.44 13.37
C PRO A 42 -0.53 12.23 11.88
N ALA A 43 0.43 11.74 11.09
CA ALA A 43 0.17 11.44 9.68
C ALA A 43 -0.75 10.23 9.52
N GLY A 44 -0.56 9.16 10.30
CA GLY A 44 -1.46 8.01 10.32
C GLY A 44 -2.89 8.40 10.71
N ALA A 45 -3.05 9.23 11.74
CA ALA A 45 -4.35 9.76 12.14
C ALA A 45 -5.00 10.59 11.02
N ALA A 46 -4.23 11.47 10.36
CA ALA A 46 -4.71 12.22 9.20
C ALA A 46 -5.09 11.29 8.04
N THR A 47 -4.31 10.24 7.80
CA THR A 47 -4.54 9.24 6.76
C THR A 47 -5.85 8.48 7.00
N VAL A 48 -6.18 8.10 8.24
CA VAL A 48 -7.48 7.48 8.59
C VAL A 48 -8.64 8.37 8.15
N LEU A 49 -8.59 9.67 8.50
CA LEU A 49 -9.62 10.64 8.12
C LEU A 49 -9.73 10.85 6.61
N LEU A 50 -8.62 10.65 5.88
CA LEU A 50 -8.54 10.86 4.44
C LEU A 50 -8.80 9.58 3.63
N HIS A 51 -8.78 8.40 4.24
CA HIS A 51 -8.98 7.15 3.51
C HIS A 51 -10.41 6.99 2.99
N VAL A 52 -11.39 7.62 3.65
CA VAL A 52 -12.80 7.70 3.24
C VAL A 52 -13.03 8.23 1.81
N ASN A 53 -12.05 8.93 1.23
CA ASN A 53 -12.21 9.59 -0.06
C ASN A 53 -12.44 8.61 -1.22
N ARG A 54 -11.92 7.38 -1.13
CA ARG A 54 -12.17 6.38 -2.19
C ARG A 54 -13.62 5.89 -2.18
N GLU A 55 -14.17 5.66 -1.00
CA GLU A 55 -15.55 5.24 -0.80
C GLU A 55 -16.51 6.32 -1.30
N VAL A 56 -16.24 7.57 -0.93
CA VAL A 56 -17.00 8.74 -1.38
C VAL A 56 -16.94 8.87 -2.91
N PHE A 57 -15.78 8.66 -3.53
CA PHE A 57 -15.63 8.71 -4.98
C PHE A 57 -16.47 7.65 -5.70
N VAL A 58 -16.43 6.40 -5.23
CA VAL A 58 -17.24 5.30 -5.78
C VAL A 58 -18.74 5.58 -5.62
N LEU A 59 -19.13 6.07 -4.44
CA LEU A 59 -20.51 6.44 -4.14
C LEU A 59 -21.04 7.55 -5.05
N ILE A 60 -20.30 8.66 -5.19
CA ILE A 60 -20.68 9.77 -6.08
C ILE A 60 -20.78 9.30 -7.52
N THR A 61 -19.89 8.41 -7.96
CA THR A 61 -19.90 7.86 -9.31
C THR A 61 -21.17 7.05 -9.57
N ALA A 62 -21.53 6.15 -8.65
CA ALA A 62 -22.77 5.38 -8.71
C ALA A 62 -24.02 6.28 -8.62
N LEU A 63 -24.00 7.30 -7.74
CA LEU A 63 -25.06 8.28 -7.57
C LEU A 63 -25.35 9.04 -8.86
N VAL A 64 -24.34 9.68 -9.45
CA VAL A 64 -24.52 10.50 -10.65
C VAL A 64 -24.89 9.65 -11.86
N LEU A 65 -24.32 8.45 -11.97
CA LEU A 65 -24.66 7.52 -13.05
C LEU A 65 -26.11 7.05 -12.93
N THR A 66 -26.54 6.66 -11.73
CA THR A 66 -27.92 6.23 -11.48
C THR A 66 -28.89 7.37 -11.68
N TYR A 67 -28.61 8.57 -11.14
CA TYR A 67 -29.46 9.76 -11.32
C TYR A 67 -29.68 10.10 -12.80
N ALA A 68 -28.64 9.99 -13.62
CA ALA A 68 -28.72 10.29 -15.05
C ALA A 68 -29.56 9.28 -15.87
N TYR A 69 -29.71 8.04 -15.40
CA TYR A 69 -30.39 6.95 -16.11
C TYR A 69 -31.66 6.44 -15.43
N ALA A 70 -31.88 6.72 -14.15
CA ALA A 70 -33.01 6.18 -13.37
C ALA A 70 -34.36 6.64 -13.91
N ALA A 71 -34.45 7.88 -14.40
CA ALA A 71 -35.65 8.42 -15.03
C ALA A 71 -35.81 8.03 -16.50
N ARG A 72 -34.81 7.36 -17.12
CA ARG A 72 -34.90 6.95 -18.52
C ARG A 72 -35.66 5.63 -18.64
N GLU A 73 -36.73 5.65 -19.41
CA GLU A 73 -37.52 4.46 -19.73
C GLU A 73 -36.82 3.54 -20.73
N ARG A 74 -36.17 4.12 -21.75
CA ARG A 74 -35.45 3.37 -22.79
C ARG A 74 -34.08 3.99 -23.06
N TRP A 75 -33.06 3.15 -23.05
CA TRP A 75 -31.69 3.50 -23.43
C TRP A 75 -31.01 2.27 -24.03
N SER A 76 -30.07 2.48 -24.95
CA SER A 76 -29.37 1.39 -25.61
C SER A 76 -28.07 1.05 -24.88
N LEU A 77 -27.88 -0.23 -24.53
CA LEU A 77 -26.67 -0.74 -23.87
C LEU A 77 -25.40 -0.45 -24.69
N GLY A 78 -25.42 -0.73 -26.00
CA GLY A 78 -24.27 -0.49 -26.87
C GLY A 78 -23.80 0.97 -26.88
N ARG A 79 -24.71 1.93 -27.08
CA ARG A 79 -24.34 3.37 -27.02
C ARG A 79 -23.94 3.82 -25.62
N PHE A 80 -24.47 3.19 -24.58
CA PHE A 80 -24.06 3.46 -23.20
C PHE A 80 -22.61 3.06 -22.97
N TRP A 81 -22.25 1.81 -23.25
CA TRP A 81 -20.88 1.33 -23.06
C TRP A 81 -19.91 2.06 -23.97
N ALA A 82 -20.22 2.23 -25.26
CA ALA A 82 -19.36 2.95 -26.19
C ALA A 82 -19.03 4.37 -25.69
N ARG A 83 -20.02 5.11 -25.17
CA ARG A 83 -19.78 6.46 -24.64
C ARG A 83 -19.03 6.45 -23.31
N ARG A 84 -19.39 5.56 -22.39
CA ARG A 84 -18.85 5.56 -21.02
C ARG A 84 -17.44 4.99 -20.94
N TYR A 85 -17.17 3.88 -21.63
CA TYR A 85 -15.83 3.31 -21.70
C TYR A 85 -14.86 4.26 -22.41
N TRP A 86 -15.26 4.88 -23.52
CA TRP A 86 -14.36 5.81 -24.21
C TRP A 86 -13.94 7.01 -23.35
N LEU A 87 -14.85 7.53 -22.51
CA LEU A 87 -14.54 8.66 -21.61
C LEU A 87 -13.52 8.31 -20.52
N VAL A 88 -13.35 7.04 -20.16
CA VAL A 88 -12.44 6.59 -19.09
C VAL A 88 -11.21 5.89 -19.66
N ALA A 89 -11.37 5.06 -20.70
CA ALA A 89 -10.29 4.32 -21.33
C ALA A 89 -9.28 5.24 -22.02
N THR A 90 -9.74 6.32 -22.68
CA THR A 90 -8.81 7.28 -23.32
C THR A 90 -7.89 7.94 -22.28
N PRO A 91 -8.40 8.48 -21.15
CA PRO A 91 -7.53 8.94 -20.07
C PRO A 91 -6.66 7.86 -19.45
N TYR A 92 -7.20 6.67 -19.23
CA TYR A 92 -6.45 5.56 -18.64
C TYR A 92 -5.20 5.23 -19.46
N VAL A 93 -5.36 5.00 -20.77
CA VAL A 93 -4.25 4.70 -21.67
C VAL A 93 -3.28 5.88 -21.75
N ALA A 94 -3.80 7.11 -21.90
CA ALA A 94 -2.96 8.30 -22.01
C ALA A 94 -2.08 8.51 -20.78
N TRP A 95 -2.67 8.42 -19.58
CA TRP A 95 -1.91 8.60 -18.34
C TRP A 95 -0.99 7.43 -18.04
N THR A 96 -1.38 6.18 -18.36
CA THR A 96 -0.48 5.02 -18.25
C THR A 96 0.80 5.25 -19.06
N VAL A 97 0.67 5.73 -20.30
CA VAL A 97 1.82 6.07 -21.15
C VAL A 97 2.62 7.24 -20.57
N VAL A 98 1.96 8.29 -20.07
CA VAL A 98 2.65 9.43 -19.43
C VAL A 98 3.49 8.97 -18.23
N TYR A 99 2.95 8.10 -17.38
CA TYR A 99 3.66 7.59 -16.21
C TYR A 99 4.80 6.65 -16.58
N PHE A 100 4.56 5.73 -17.53
CA PHE A 100 5.61 4.89 -18.09
C PHE A 100 6.79 5.72 -18.63
N LEU A 101 6.50 6.82 -19.32
CA LEU A 101 7.53 7.72 -19.86
C LEU A 101 8.22 8.54 -18.76
N ALA A 102 7.47 8.97 -17.73
CA ALA A 102 8.02 9.70 -16.60
C ALA A 102 8.98 8.86 -15.74
N ASP A 103 8.70 7.55 -15.60
CA ASP A 103 9.56 6.64 -14.84
C ASP A 103 10.74 6.09 -15.67
N GLY A 104 10.59 6.11 -16.99
CA GLY A 104 11.57 5.64 -17.96
C GLY A 104 11.58 4.11 -18.10
N PRO A 105 11.73 3.57 -19.33
CA PRO A 105 11.71 2.13 -19.55
C PRO A 105 12.88 1.43 -18.85
N ALA A 106 12.58 0.54 -17.89
CA ALA A 106 13.57 -0.29 -17.24
C ALA A 106 14.15 -1.33 -18.22
N GLY A 107 15.48 -1.46 -18.30
CA GLY A 107 16.14 -2.53 -19.06
C GLY A 107 16.11 -2.39 -20.60
N GLY A 108 15.84 -1.19 -21.13
CA GLY A 108 15.82 -0.93 -22.58
C GLY A 108 14.42 -1.06 -23.21
N LEU A 109 14.34 -0.98 -24.55
CA LEU A 109 13.07 -0.83 -25.26
C LEU A 109 12.11 -2.03 -25.07
N TRP A 110 12.60 -3.26 -25.26
CA TRP A 110 11.73 -4.44 -25.23
C TRP A 110 11.18 -4.78 -23.84
N PRO A 111 12.00 -4.81 -22.77
CA PRO A 111 11.48 -4.98 -21.43
C PRO A 111 10.55 -3.83 -21.02
N GLY A 112 10.85 -2.59 -21.45
CA GLY A 112 9.97 -1.44 -21.26
C GLY A 112 8.60 -1.61 -21.93
N LEU A 113 8.56 -2.01 -23.21
CA LEU A 113 7.29 -2.25 -23.92
C LEU A 113 6.49 -3.40 -23.30
N ARG A 114 7.16 -4.45 -22.81
CA ARG A 114 6.50 -5.53 -22.06
C ARG A 114 5.90 -5.01 -20.75
N GLN A 115 6.63 -4.18 -20.00
CA GLN A 115 6.13 -3.57 -18.77
C GLN A 115 4.93 -2.67 -19.05
N LEU A 116 5.00 -1.80 -20.06
CA LEU A 116 3.87 -0.97 -20.47
C LEU A 116 2.63 -1.79 -20.83
N ALA A 117 2.81 -2.93 -21.50
CA ALA A 117 1.70 -3.84 -21.81
C ALA A 117 1.08 -4.44 -20.56
N ILE A 118 1.88 -4.79 -19.55
CA ILE A 118 1.42 -5.27 -18.24
C ILE A 118 0.67 -4.14 -17.52
N ASP A 119 1.26 -2.95 -17.44
CA ASP A 119 0.69 -1.77 -16.78
C ASP A 119 -0.67 -1.35 -17.36
N LEU A 120 -0.87 -1.55 -18.66
CA LEU A 120 -2.14 -1.32 -19.36
C LEU A 120 -3.23 -2.34 -19.02
N VAL A 121 -2.85 -3.51 -18.49
CA VAL A 121 -3.78 -4.58 -18.12
C VAL A 121 -4.11 -4.51 -16.63
N ASP A 122 -3.10 -4.32 -15.77
CA ASP A 122 -3.25 -4.36 -14.32
C ASP A 122 -3.36 -2.96 -13.66
N ALA A 123 -3.21 -1.88 -14.44
CA ALA A 123 -3.10 -0.49 -13.96
C ALA A 123 -1.89 -0.23 -13.05
N GLY A 124 -0.82 -1.00 -13.20
CA GLY A 124 0.41 -0.93 -12.42
C GLY A 124 1.26 0.33 -12.64
N ALA A 125 1.02 1.10 -13.71
CA ALA A 125 1.84 2.29 -14.01
C ALA A 125 1.84 3.35 -12.89
N ARG A 126 0.74 3.51 -12.13
CA ARG A 126 0.70 4.38 -10.95
C ARG A 126 -0.42 3.97 -10.01
N TYR A 127 -0.16 4.09 -8.70
CA TYR A 127 -1.01 3.61 -7.60
C TYR A 127 -2.48 4.07 -7.63
N HIS A 128 -2.84 5.16 -8.33
CA HIS A 128 -4.22 5.67 -8.41
C HIS A 128 -4.95 5.24 -9.69
N LEU A 129 -4.26 4.71 -10.70
CA LEU A 129 -4.90 4.42 -11.99
C LEU A 129 -5.91 3.26 -11.94
N TYR A 130 -5.79 2.36 -10.96
CA TYR A 130 -6.73 1.25 -10.80
C TYR A 130 -8.18 1.73 -10.64
N PHE A 131 -8.44 2.93 -10.11
CA PHE A 131 -9.81 3.47 -10.00
C PHE A 131 -10.51 3.62 -11.35
N LEU A 132 -9.75 3.81 -12.45
CA LEU A 132 -10.33 3.85 -13.78
C LEU A 132 -10.80 2.46 -14.20
N LEU A 133 -10.07 1.39 -13.82
CA LEU A 133 -10.52 0.01 -13.99
C LEU A 133 -11.76 -0.29 -13.14
N VAL A 134 -11.79 0.12 -11.88
CA VAL A 134 -12.98 -0.01 -11.00
C VAL A 134 -14.18 0.74 -11.60
N THR A 135 -13.97 1.93 -12.17
CA THR A 135 -15.03 2.69 -12.84
C THR A 135 -15.54 1.98 -14.11
N MET A 136 -14.64 1.38 -14.89
CA MET A 136 -15.04 0.56 -16.04
C MET A 136 -15.85 -0.68 -15.60
N GLN A 137 -15.43 -1.36 -14.53
CA GLN A 137 -16.20 -2.46 -13.94
C GLN A 137 -17.59 -1.99 -13.50
N LEU A 138 -17.71 -0.81 -12.88
CA LEU A 138 -19.01 -0.23 -12.53
C LEU A 138 -19.88 -0.02 -13.78
N TYR A 139 -19.32 0.46 -14.89
CA TYR A 139 -20.08 0.60 -16.13
C TYR A 139 -20.51 -0.74 -16.72
N LEU A 140 -19.70 -1.78 -16.59
CA LEU A 140 -20.06 -3.14 -17.01
C LEU A 140 -21.29 -3.63 -16.25
N VAL A 141 -21.28 -3.50 -14.91
CA VAL A 141 -22.36 -4.00 -14.04
C VAL A 141 -23.51 -3.02 -13.84
N PHE A 142 -23.41 -1.80 -14.38
CA PHE A 142 -24.43 -0.77 -14.18
C PHE A 142 -25.84 -1.18 -14.64
N PRO A 143 -26.04 -1.81 -15.83
CA PRO A 143 -27.37 -2.24 -16.23
C PRO A 143 -28.07 -3.20 -15.23
N PRO A 144 -27.43 -4.31 -14.79
CA PRO A 144 -28.05 -5.17 -13.77
C PRO A 144 -28.15 -4.47 -12.40
N LEU A 145 -27.21 -3.60 -12.02
CA LEU A 145 -27.31 -2.79 -10.80
C LEU A 145 -28.57 -1.91 -10.81
N LEU A 146 -28.82 -1.19 -11.90
CA LEU A 146 -30.01 -0.33 -12.04
C LEU A 146 -31.29 -1.15 -12.01
N ALA A 147 -31.31 -2.32 -12.65
CA ALA A 147 -32.44 -3.24 -12.59
C ALA A 147 -32.71 -3.72 -11.16
N PHE A 148 -31.65 -4.11 -10.43
CA PHE A 148 -31.72 -4.54 -9.04
C PHE A 148 -32.26 -3.44 -8.11
N VAL A 149 -31.76 -2.20 -8.23
CA VAL A 149 -32.24 -1.06 -7.42
C VAL A 149 -33.72 -0.74 -7.71
N ARG A 150 -34.17 -0.91 -8.96
CA ARG A 150 -35.59 -0.76 -9.33
C ARG A 150 -36.45 -1.91 -8.80
N ALA A 151 -35.96 -3.15 -8.84
CA ALA A 151 -36.67 -4.33 -8.37
C ALA A 151 -36.81 -4.36 -6.84
N THR A 152 -35.86 -3.80 -6.11
CA THR A 152 -35.84 -3.76 -4.63
C THR A 152 -36.50 -2.51 -4.05
N ARG A 153 -37.32 -1.79 -4.83
CA ARG A 153 -38.10 -0.64 -4.33
C ARG A 153 -38.94 -1.07 -3.12
N GLY A 154 -38.87 -0.28 -2.04
CA GLY A 154 -39.52 -0.59 -0.76
C GLY A 154 -38.62 -1.36 0.23
N TYR A 155 -37.60 -2.07 -0.26
CA TYR A 155 -36.67 -2.87 0.56
C TYR A 155 -35.25 -2.30 0.58
N HIS A 156 -35.05 -1.06 0.10
CA HIS A 156 -33.71 -0.44 0.00
C HIS A 156 -32.94 -0.41 1.31
N TRP A 157 -33.62 -0.23 2.45
CA TRP A 157 -32.95 -0.24 3.76
C TRP A 157 -32.41 -1.63 4.12
N LEU A 158 -33.13 -2.72 3.81
CA LEU A 158 -32.66 -4.10 4.01
C LEU A 158 -31.46 -4.40 3.12
N VAL A 159 -31.52 -3.95 1.86
CA VAL A 159 -30.41 -4.10 0.91
C VAL A 159 -29.16 -3.40 1.44
N LEU A 160 -29.31 -2.16 1.96
CA LEU A 160 -28.19 -1.43 2.55
C LEU A 160 -27.67 -2.08 3.83
N ALA A 161 -28.54 -2.60 4.70
CA ALA A 161 -28.13 -3.29 5.93
C ALA A 161 -27.36 -4.59 5.63
N ALA A 162 -27.88 -5.42 4.71
CA ALA A 162 -27.21 -6.64 4.28
C ALA A 162 -25.86 -6.35 3.60
N SER A 163 -25.84 -5.33 2.75
CA SER A 163 -24.63 -4.84 2.10
C SER A 163 -23.61 -4.30 3.11
N ALA A 164 -24.04 -3.58 4.14
CA ALA A 164 -23.14 -3.10 5.20
C ALA A 164 -22.55 -4.27 6.00
N GLY A 165 -23.36 -5.28 6.34
CA GLY A 165 -22.88 -6.51 6.98
C GLY A 165 -21.83 -7.24 6.13
N LEU A 166 -22.07 -7.38 4.82
CA LEU A 166 -21.09 -7.96 3.89
C LEU A 166 -19.80 -7.12 3.81
N GLN A 167 -19.91 -5.79 3.77
CA GLN A 167 -18.76 -4.90 3.73
C GLN A 167 -17.91 -5.02 4.99
N LEU A 168 -18.55 -5.05 6.17
CA LEU A 168 -17.88 -5.22 7.46
C LEU A 168 -17.21 -6.59 7.57
N ALA A 169 -17.87 -7.66 7.12
CA ALA A 169 -17.28 -8.99 7.10
C ALA A 169 -16.05 -9.05 6.18
N PHE A 170 -16.13 -8.43 5.01
CA PHE A 170 -15.03 -8.34 4.05
C PHE A 170 -13.84 -7.54 4.59
N THR A 171 -14.08 -6.35 5.15
CA THR A 171 -13.01 -5.51 5.72
C THR A 171 -12.41 -6.14 6.98
N ALA A 172 -13.22 -6.79 7.82
CA ALA A 172 -12.72 -7.59 8.94
C ALA A 172 -11.84 -8.75 8.45
N ALA A 173 -12.28 -9.49 7.44
CA ALA A 173 -11.51 -10.60 6.90
C ALA A 173 -10.14 -10.16 6.37
N ILE A 174 -10.07 -9.01 5.69
CA ILE A 174 -8.80 -8.45 5.21
C ILE A 174 -7.94 -7.96 6.37
N HIS A 175 -8.48 -7.11 7.25
CA HIS A 175 -7.73 -6.51 8.34
C HIS A 175 -7.18 -7.55 9.32
N TYR A 176 -7.97 -8.56 9.65
CA TYR A 176 -7.56 -9.67 10.50
C TYR A 176 -6.90 -10.82 9.73
N ARG A 177 -6.52 -10.58 8.46
CA ARG A 177 -5.73 -11.46 7.60
C ARG A 177 -6.28 -12.89 7.50
N LEU A 178 -7.60 -13.03 7.39
CA LEU A 178 -8.21 -14.30 6.99
C LEU A 178 -7.78 -14.61 5.54
N ARG A 179 -7.12 -15.76 5.33
CA ARG A 179 -6.63 -16.20 4.03
C ARG A 179 -7.36 -17.48 3.58
N PRO A 180 -8.64 -17.39 3.15
CA PRO A 180 -9.30 -18.52 2.52
C PRO A 180 -8.59 -18.86 1.20
N GLY A 181 -8.41 -20.13 0.87
CA GLY A 181 -7.81 -20.52 -0.41
C GLY A 181 -8.69 -20.16 -1.63
N GLY A 182 -8.12 -20.24 -2.83
CA GLY A 182 -8.86 -20.10 -4.09
C GLY A 182 -9.20 -18.64 -4.46
N PRO A 183 -10.24 -18.41 -5.31
CA PRO A 183 -10.56 -17.09 -5.83
C PRO A 183 -10.91 -16.04 -4.76
N LEU A 184 -11.47 -16.48 -3.63
CA LEU A 184 -11.81 -15.59 -2.51
C LEU A 184 -10.55 -15.06 -1.82
N GLY A 185 -9.54 -15.92 -1.61
CA GLY A 185 -8.23 -15.51 -1.10
C GLY A 185 -7.54 -14.52 -2.03
N TRP A 186 -7.54 -14.82 -3.33
CA TRP A 186 -6.94 -13.94 -4.33
C TRP A 186 -7.58 -12.55 -4.34
N TRP A 187 -8.92 -12.47 -4.23
CA TRP A 187 -9.62 -11.19 -4.10
C TRP A 187 -9.23 -10.45 -2.80
N MET A 188 -9.16 -11.15 -1.67
CA MET A 188 -8.75 -10.56 -0.39
C MET A 188 -7.27 -10.10 -0.38
N GLU A 189 -6.42 -10.68 -1.22
CA GLU A 189 -5.04 -10.24 -1.43
C GLU A 189 -4.93 -9.05 -2.39
N HIS A 190 -5.90 -8.88 -3.30
CA HIS A 190 -5.90 -7.81 -4.31
C HIS A 190 -7.22 -6.99 -4.29
N PRO A 191 -7.65 -6.47 -3.12
CA PRO A 191 -8.97 -5.89 -2.98
C PRO A 191 -9.12 -4.53 -3.69
N ASP A 192 -8.06 -3.74 -3.84
CA ASP A 192 -8.13 -2.36 -4.30
C ASP A 192 -8.74 -2.21 -5.71
N ALA A 193 -8.30 -3.04 -6.66
CA ALA A 193 -8.65 -2.93 -8.07
C ALA A 193 -10.00 -3.56 -8.43
N LEU A 194 -10.75 -4.10 -7.46
CA LEU A 194 -11.95 -4.89 -7.69
C LEU A 194 -13.20 -4.20 -7.16
N LEU A 195 -14.18 -3.97 -8.04
CA LEU A 195 -15.44 -3.31 -7.70
C LEU A 195 -16.21 -3.97 -6.53
N PRO A 196 -16.25 -5.32 -6.38
CA PRO A 196 -16.91 -5.95 -5.25
C PRO A 196 -16.41 -5.48 -3.88
N SER A 197 -15.16 -5.04 -3.78
CA SER A 197 -14.58 -4.47 -2.54
C SER A 197 -15.27 -3.20 -2.07
N TYR A 198 -16.06 -2.56 -2.95
CA TYR A 198 -16.76 -1.30 -2.70
C TYR A 198 -18.28 -1.44 -2.83
N GLN A 199 -18.81 -2.66 -2.75
CA GLN A 199 -20.22 -2.94 -3.06
C GLN A 199 -21.21 -2.12 -2.23
N LEU A 200 -20.89 -1.80 -0.96
CA LEU A 200 -21.72 -0.95 -0.11
C LEU A 200 -21.87 0.46 -0.68
N TYR A 201 -20.77 1.06 -1.10
CA TYR A 201 -20.75 2.44 -1.59
C TYR A 201 -21.40 2.56 -2.97
N VAL A 202 -21.25 1.53 -3.80
CA VAL A 202 -21.95 1.42 -5.09
C VAL A 202 -23.47 1.37 -4.87
N LEU A 203 -23.94 0.48 -3.99
CA LEU A 203 -25.37 0.35 -3.68
C LEU A 203 -25.93 1.59 -2.98
N ALA A 204 -25.21 2.15 -2.02
CA ALA A 204 -25.57 3.39 -1.33
C ALA A 204 -25.72 4.56 -2.30
N GLY A 205 -24.77 4.74 -3.23
CA GLY A 205 -24.86 5.78 -4.25
C GLY A 205 -26.05 5.59 -5.19
N ALA A 206 -26.27 4.37 -5.68
CA ALA A 206 -27.38 4.06 -6.57
C ALA A 206 -28.76 4.22 -5.90
N ILE A 207 -28.89 3.78 -4.65
CA ILE A 207 -30.12 3.93 -3.85
C ILE A 207 -30.36 5.41 -3.51
N LEU A 208 -29.32 6.14 -3.10
CA LEU A 208 -29.39 7.58 -2.84
C LEU A 208 -29.88 8.33 -4.08
N ALA A 209 -29.48 7.92 -5.28
CA ALA A 209 -29.93 8.56 -6.52
C ALA A 209 -31.44 8.46 -6.74
N VAL A 210 -32.05 7.32 -6.42
CA VAL A 210 -33.49 7.09 -6.62
C VAL A 210 -34.34 7.59 -5.44
N ARG A 211 -33.72 7.83 -4.28
CA ARG A 211 -34.33 8.40 -3.06
C ARG A 211 -33.84 9.82 -2.77
N LEU A 212 -33.27 10.50 -3.76
CA LEU A 212 -32.53 11.74 -3.54
C LEU A 212 -33.37 12.82 -2.87
N GLY A 213 -34.63 12.97 -3.27
CA GLY A 213 -35.58 13.92 -2.66
C GLY A 213 -35.82 13.61 -1.19
N ASP A 214 -36.26 12.39 -0.89
CA ASP A 214 -36.59 11.93 0.47
C ASP A 214 -35.39 12.09 1.43
N VAL A 215 -34.19 11.71 0.98
CA VAL A 215 -32.97 11.81 1.80
C VAL A 215 -32.55 13.27 1.97
N THR A 216 -32.67 14.11 0.93
CA THR A 216 -32.38 15.56 1.03
C THR A 216 -33.30 16.22 2.06
N ASP A 217 -34.60 15.92 2.01
CA ASP A 217 -35.56 16.50 2.95
C ASP A 217 -35.33 15.99 4.37
N TRP A 218 -35.01 14.71 4.55
CA TRP A 218 -34.63 14.18 5.86
C TRP A 218 -33.40 14.90 6.44
N VAL A 219 -32.35 15.09 5.63
CA VAL A 219 -31.12 15.81 6.01
C VAL A 219 -31.43 17.26 6.42
N ARG A 220 -32.33 17.95 5.71
CA ARG A 220 -32.74 19.32 6.05
C ARG A 220 -33.41 19.41 7.40
N HIS A 221 -34.26 18.44 7.75
CA HIS A 221 -34.95 18.41 9.04
C HIS A 221 -34.02 17.96 10.19
N HIS A 222 -32.97 17.19 9.90
CA HIS A 222 -32.11 16.55 10.91
C HIS A 222 -30.65 17.01 10.85
N ARG A 223 -30.38 18.28 10.50
CA ARG A 223 -29.01 18.81 10.32
C ARG A 223 -28.10 18.56 11.53
N ALA A 224 -28.59 18.78 12.75
CA ALA A 224 -27.81 18.54 13.96
C ALA A 224 -27.46 17.05 14.16
N VAL A 225 -28.39 16.15 13.84
CA VAL A 225 -28.17 14.69 13.90
C VAL A 225 -27.14 14.28 12.86
N VAL A 226 -27.22 14.81 11.63
CA VAL A 226 -26.24 14.55 10.56
C VAL A 226 -24.84 14.96 10.98
N VAL A 227 -24.67 16.16 11.55
CA VAL A 227 -23.37 16.64 12.04
C VAL A 227 -22.88 15.78 13.21
N GLY A 228 -23.77 15.42 14.14
CA GLY A 228 -23.45 14.55 15.27
C GLY A 228 -22.97 13.15 14.84
N LEU A 229 -23.66 12.53 13.88
CA LEU A 229 -23.28 11.22 13.32
C LEU A 229 -21.96 11.27 12.55
N ALA A 230 -21.74 12.34 11.79
CA ALA A 230 -20.47 12.57 11.09
C ALA A 230 -19.31 12.69 12.09
N ALA A 231 -19.47 13.52 13.13
CA ALA A 231 -18.47 13.68 14.19
C ALA A 231 -18.24 12.39 14.98
N ALA A 232 -19.29 11.66 15.33
CA ALA A 232 -19.19 10.39 16.04
C ALA A 232 -18.43 9.33 15.23
N GLY A 233 -18.68 9.24 13.91
CA GLY A 233 -17.97 8.32 13.04
C GLY A 233 -16.48 8.64 12.92
N VAL A 234 -16.13 9.93 12.77
CA VAL A 234 -14.74 10.41 12.78
C VAL A 234 -14.05 10.08 14.11
N LEU A 235 -14.71 10.35 15.24
CA LEU A 235 -14.18 10.02 16.56
C LEU A 235 -14.00 8.51 16.75
N ALA A 236 -14.93 7.69 16.24
CA ALA A 236 -14.81 6.23 16.28
C ALA A 236 -13.64 5.71 15.43
N GLY A 237 -13.43 6.28 14.23
CA GLY A 237 -12.27 5.95 13.39
C GLY A 237 -10.95 6.28 14.07
N LEU A 238 -10.83 7.49 14.63
CA LEU A 238 -9.65 7.92 15.40
C LEU A 238 -9.46 7.10 16.69
N ALA A 239 -10.55 6.71 17.36
CA ALA A 239 -10.48 5.85 18.54
C ALA A 239 -10.02 4.44 18.17
N SER A 240 -10.48 3.88 17.04
CA SER A 240 -10.00 2.58 16.52
C SER A 240 -8.52 2.64 16.19
N PHE A 241 -8.09 3.68 15.47
CA PHE A 241 -6.67 3.92 15.17
C PHE A 241 -5.82 4.03 16.45
N GLY A 242 -6.29 4.83 17.41
CA GLY A 242 -5.66 4.96 18.71
C GLY A 242 -5.59 3.63 19.46
N TYR A 243 -6.63 2.81 19.38
CA TYR A 243 -6.67 1.49 19.98
C TYR A 243 -5.67 0.53 19.32
N ASP A 244 -5.61 0.52 17.99
CA ASP A 244 -4.71 -0.34 17.22
C ASP A 244 -3.24 0.01 17.48
N ILE A 245 -2.91 1.29 17.67
CA ILE A 245 -1.55 1.71 18.06
C ILE A 245 -1.28 1.43 19.53
N ALA A 246 -2.17 1.82 20.44
CA ALA A 246 -1.90 1.80 21.87
C ALA A 246 -2.01 0.39 22.48
N PHE A 247 -2.89 -0.47 21.97
CA PHE A 247 -3.17 -1.78 22.54
C PHE A 247 -2.78 -2.95 21.62
N ARG A 248 -2.97 -2.82 20.30
CA ARG A 248 -2.52 -3.85 19.34
C ARG A 248 -1.09 -3.67 18.86
N LEU A 249 -0.43 -2.56 19.22
CA LEU A 249 0.94 -2.22 18.85
C LEU A 249 1.18 -2.24 17.33
N LEU A 250 0.13 -1.97 16.54
CA LEU A 250 0.26 -1.89 15.10
C LEU A 250 1.04 -0.62 14.72
N PRO A 251 1.96 -0.68 13.74
CA PRO A 251 2.59 0.52 13.20
C PRO A 251 1.55 1.50 12.66
N PRO A 252 1.74 2.84 12.76
CA PRO A 252 0.75 3.81 12.31
C PRO A 252 0.29 3.61 10.86
N LEU A 253 1.20 3.23 9.96
CA LEU A 253 0.82 2.87 8.59
C LEU A 253 -0.21 1.74 8.55
N GLN A 254 0.02 0.66 9.31
CA GLN A 254 -0.87 -0.49 9.37
C GLN A 254 -2.18 -0.19 10.11
N ALA A 255 -2.10 0.52 11.24
CA ALA A 255 -3.24 1.01 11.99
C ALA A 255 -4.10 2.00 11.18
N SER A 256 -3.53 2.62 10.14
CA SER A 256 -4.24 3.49 9.21
C SER A 256 -4.67 2.78 7.91
N GLU A 257 -4.58 1.46 7.80
CA GLU A 257 -5.01 0.72 6.61
C GLU A 257 -6.44 1.05 6.17
N VAL A 258 -6.69 0.95 4.87
CA VAL A 258 -7.97 1.33 4.25
C VAL A 258 -9.07 0.32 4.57
N PHE A 259 -8.77 -0.98 4.48
CA PHE A 259 -9.78 -2.03 4.64
C PHE A 259 -9.93 -2.45 6.09
N GLN A 260 -10.37 -1.52 6.93
CA GLN A 260 -10.68 -1.79 8.34
C GLN A 260 -12.19 -1.73 8.61
N PRO A 261 -12.70 -2.51 9.58
CA PRO A 261 -14.09 -2.40 9.99
C PRO A 261 -14.48 -0.99 10.44
N ALA A 262 -13.60 -0.29 11.16
CA ALA A 262 -13.84 1.08 11.62
C ALA A 262 -13.99 2.07 10.46
N VAL A 263 -13.16 1.95 9.43
CA VAL A 263 -13.23 2.79 8.22
C VAL A 263 -14.57 2.60 7.49
N THR A 264 -15.21 1.43 7.57
CA THR A 264 -16.54 1.21 7.00
C THR A 264 -17.61 2.07 7.70
N VAL A 265 -17.54 2.18 9.02
CA VAL A 265 -18.46 3.01 9.81
C VAL A 265 -18.14 4.49 9.61
N GLU A 266 -16.87 4.85 9.69
CA GLU A 266 -16.39 6.22 9.49
C GLU A 266 -16.77 6.76 8.11
N SER A 267 -16.51 6.00 7.04
CA SER A 267 -16.81 6.42 5.67
C SER A 267 -18.30 6.66 5.45
N LEU A 268 -19.21 5.85 6.01
CA LEU A 268 -20.65 6.12 5.96
C LEU A 268 -21.02 7.43 6.67
N SER A 269 -20.44 7.67 7.84
CA SER A 269 -20.62 8.91 8.61
C SER A 269 -20.08 10.13 7.86
N VAL A 270 -18.90 10.05 7.26
CA VAL A 270 -18.30 11.12 6.47
C VAL A 270 -19.07 11.37 5.18
N VAL A 271 -19.52 10.31 4.49
CA VAL A 271 -20.42 10.43 3.33
C VAL A 271 -21.69 11.19 3.70
N LEU A 272 -22.32 10.85 4.84
CA LEU A 272 -23.52 11.53 5.31
C LEU A 272 -23.24 13.01 5.63
N GLY A 273 -22.11 13.30 6.27
CA GLY A 273 -21.64 14.66 6.56
C GLY A 273 -21.38 15.48 5.30
N LEU A 274 -20.65 14.92 4.32
CA LEU A 274 -20.36 15.56 3.03
C LEU A 274 -21.64 15.78 2.22
N PHE A 275 -22.56 14.82 2.22
CA PHE A 275 -23.86 14.98 1.59
C PHE A 275 -24.68 16.09 2.29
N GLY A 276 -24.68 16.12 3.63
CA GLY A 276 -25.30 17.19 4.42
C GLY A 276 -24.72 18.56 4.11
N LEU A 277 -23.40 18.67 3.98
CA LEU A 277 -22.71 19.88 3.56
C LEU A 277 -23.09 20.28 2.12
N GLY A 278 -23.22 19.29 1.22
CA GLY A 278 -23.70 19.50 -0.15
C GLY A 278 -25.13 20.03 -0.21
N VAL A 279 -26.04 19.52 0.63
CA VAL A 279 -27.42 20.02 0.78
C VAL A 279 -27.42 21.45 1.34
N TRP A 280 -26.64 21.69 2.41
CA TRP A 280 -26.46 23.02 3.00
C TRP A 280 -25.93 24.05 2.00
N TRP A 281 -25.01 23.62 1.12
CA TRP A 281 -24.46 24.42 0.04
C TRP A 281 -25.50 24.72 -1.04
N ALA A 282 -26.22 23.69 -1.49
CA ALA A 282 -27.27 23.83 -2.50
C ALA A 282 -28.40 24.77 -2.04
N ASP A 283 -28.78 24.71 -0.76
CA ASP A 283 -29.79 25.58 -0.16
C ASP A 283 -29.38 27.07 -0.14
N ARG A 284 -28.07 27.36 -0.20
CA ARG A 284 -27.53 28.73 -0.22
C ARG A 284 -27.32 29.29 -1.61
N LEU A 285 -27.49 28.50 -2.68
CA LEU A 285 -27.29 29.01 -4.03
C LEU A 285 -28.39 30.02 -4.40
N PRO A 286 -28.07 31.05 -5.21
CA PRO A 286 -29.06 32.07 -5.55
C PRO A 286 -30.20 31.44 -6.34
N THR A 287 -31.43 31.66 -5.88
CA THR A 287 -32.64 31.33 -6.65
C THR A 287 -33.32 32.63 -7.11
N PRO A 288 -34.12 32.60 -8.19
CA PRO A 288 -34.80 33.78 -8.72
C PRO A 288 -35.71 34.55 -7.74
N GLY A 289 -35.92 34.07 -6.51
CA GLY A 289 -36.67 34.74 -5.45
C GLY A 289 -35.94 34.90 -4.10
N ASN A 290 -34.69 34.45 -3.97
CA ASN A 290 -33.91 34.58 -2.74
C ASN A 290 -32.40 34.70 -3.04
N PRO A 291 -31.88 35.93 -3.25
CA PRO A 291 -30.45 36.15 -3.46
C PRO A 291 -29.73 36.10 -2.10
N HIS A 292 -29.16 34.95 -1.75
CA HIS A 292 -28.36 34.83 -0.53
C HIS A 292 -27.05 35.64 -0.70
N PRO A 293 -26.70 36.57 0.22
CA PRO A 293 -25.60 37.52 0.02
C PRO A 293 -24.20 36.89 -0.11
N ALA A 294 -23.99 35.66 0.38
CA ALA A 294 -22.71 34.95 0.30
C ALA A 294 -22.47 34.27 -1.06
N THR A 295 -23.52 34.06 -1.85
CA THR A 295 -23.48 33.27 -3.11
C THR A 295 -24.02 34.04 -4.31
N ALA A 296 -24.49 35.27 -4.11
CA ALA A 296 -25.02 36.15 -5.13
C ALA A 296 -24.32 37.52 -5.10
N ILE A 297 -24.04 38.08 -6.28
CA ILE A 297 -23.71 39.50 -6.42
C ILE A 297 -24.87 40.17 -7.15
N SER A 298 -25.47 41.18 -6.54
CA SER A 298 -26.50 42.01 -7.18
C SER A 298 -25.82 43.08 -8.02
N ARG A 299 -26.03 43.06 -9.34
CA ARG A 299 -25.63 44.13 -10.27
C ARG A 299 -26.88 44.59 -11.02
N GLY A 300 -27.59 45.56 -10.46
CA GLY A 300 -28.87 46.03 -11.01
C GLY A 300 -29.96 44.95 -10.97
N PRO A 301 -30.83 44.81 -12.00
CA PRO A 301 -31.94 43.85 -12.00
C PRO A 301 -31.50 42.38 -12.20
N ARG A 302 -30.20 42.08 -12.30
CA ARG A 302 -29.68 40.73 -12.53
C ARG A 302 -28.90 40.22 -11.31
N VAL A 303 -29.33 39.08 -10.78
CA VAL A 303 -28.63 38.32 -9.74
C VAL A 303 -27.63 37.38 -10.42
N GLN A 304 -26.33 37.56 -10.17
CA GLN A 304 -25.29 36.68 -10.69
C GLN A 304 -24.73 35.78 -9.58
N PRO A 305 -24.34 34.52 -9.88
CA PRO A 305 -23.65 33.67 -8.92
C PRO A 305 -22.33 34.32 -8.48
N ALA A 306 -21.99 34.22 -7.20
CA ALA A 306 -20.74 34.70 -6.66
C ALA A 306 -19.54 33.96 -7.30
N PRO A 307 -18.34 34.58 -7.32
CA PRO A 307 -17.12 33.96 -7.83
C PRO A 307 -16.83 32.57 -7.25
N LEU A 308 -17.15 32.36 -5.96
CA LEU A 308 -16.99 31.07 -5.28
C LEU A 308 -17.81 29.95 -5.92
N VAL A 309 -19.05 30.22 -6.36
CA VAL A 309 -19.90 29.23 -7.03
C VAL A 309 -19.29 28.83 -8.37
N HIS A 310 -18.77 29.81 -9.11
CA HIS A 310 -18.05 29.55 -10.36
C HIS A 310 -16.76 28.76 -10.13
N ALA A 311 -16.01 29.08 -9.07
CA ALA A 311 -14.80 28.36 -8.70
C ALA A 311 -15.08 26.89 -8.36
N ILE A 312 -16.11 26.60 -7.54
CA ILE A 312 -16.49 25.22 -7.20
C ILE A 312 -16.94 24.44 -8.43
N ARG A 313 -17.76 25.02 -9.30
CA ARG A 313 -18.18 24.36 -10.56
C ARG A 313 -16.98 24.10 -11.48
N ALA A 314 -16.09 25.08 -11.64
CA ALA A 314 -14.87 24.91 -12.41
C ALA A 314 -13.95 23.83 -11.83
N ALA A 315 -13.87 23.75 -10.50
CA ALA A 315 -13.09 22.74 -9.79
C ALA A 315 -13.70 21.35 -9.89
N SER A 316 -15.02 21.21 -9.76
CA SER A 316 -15.72 19.96 -10.03
C SER A 316 -15.48 19.50 -11.47
N ASP A 317 -15.49 20.42 -12.43
CA ASP A 317 -15.20 20.11 -13.82
C ASP A 317 -13.76 19.70 -14.09
N ALA A 318 -12.79 20.26 -13.36
CA ALA A 318 -11.37 19.94 -13.47
C ALA A 318 -10.94 18.73 -12.62
N SER A 319 -11.77 18.34 -11.64
CA SER A 319 -11.46 17.37 -10.59
C SER A 319 -10.87 16.05 -11.12
N PHE A 320 -11.42 15.49 -12.20
CA PHE A 320 -10.94 14.25 -12.79
C PHE A 320 -9.55 14.38 -13.43
N GLY A 321 -9.27 15.51 -14.10
CA GLY A 321 -7.93 15.76 -14.63
C GLY A 321 -6.90 16.03 -13.52
N ILE A 322 -7.31 16.76 -12.48
CA ILE A 322 -6.46 17.04 -11.31
C ILE A 322 -6.12 15.73 -10.59
N TYR A 323 -7.12 14.87 -10.40
CA TYR A 323 -6.94 13.50 -9.91
C TYR A 323 -5.93 12.72 -10.76
N LEU A 324 -5.99 12.79 -12.08
CA LEU A 324 -5.06 12.04 -12.92
C LEU A 324 -3.63 12.59 -12.89
N ALA A 325 -3.47 13.91 -12.78
CA ALA A 325 -2.18 14.59 -12.88
C ALA A 325 -1.39 14.72 -11.57
N HIS A 326 -2.06 14.68 -10.41
CA HIS A 326 -1.42 15.02 -9.14
C HIS A 326 -0.21 14.15 -8.75
N PRO A 327 -0.15 12.83 -9.02
CA PRO A 327 1.01 12.02 -8.65
C PRO A 327 2.27 12.46 -9.40
N LEU A 328 2.14 12.83 -10.67
CA LEU A 328 3.28 13.34 -11.45
C LEU A 328 3.80 14.66 -10.89
N VAL A 329 2.90 15.57 -10.51
CA VAL A 329 3.26 16.85 -9.90
C VAL A 329 3.90 16.64 -8.53
N LEU A 330 3.31 15.79 -7.69
CA LEU A 330 3.86 15.45 -6.38
C LEU A 330 5.24 14.80 -6.51
N GLN A 331 5.40 13.84 -7.41
CA GLN A 331 6.69 13.19 -7.71
C GLN A 331 7.74 14.23 -8.13
N GLY A 332 7.39 15.16 -9.02
CA GLY A 332 8.29 16.24 -9.42
C GLY A 332 8.70 17.14 -8.25
N LEU A 333 7.76 17.51 -7.38
CA LEU A 333 8.07 18.31 -6.19
C LEU A 333 8.96 17.55 -5.19
N LEU A 334 8.67 16.27 -4.95
CA LEU A 334 9.48 15.42 -4.07
C LEU A 334 10.88 15.16 -4.65
N ALA A 335 11.00 15.02 -5.97
CA ALA A 335 12.27 14.89 -6.67
C ALA A 335 13.14 16.13 -6.49
N VAL A 336 12.57 17.32 -6.71
CA VAL A 336 13.26 18.60 -6.48
C VAL A 336 13.66 18.73 -5.01
N ALA A 337 12.77 18.37 -4.08
CA ALA A 337 13.08 18.38 -2.66
C ALA A 337 14.21 17.40 -2.31
N GLY A 338 14.27 16.23 -2.94
CA GLY A 338 15.33 15.24 -2.76
C GLY A 338 16.69 15.77 -3.22
N VAL A 339 16.79 16.29 -4.44
CA VAL A 339 18.05 16.81 -5.01
C VAL A 339 18.56 18.05 -4.27
N THR A 340 17.66 18.86 -3.73
CA THR A 340 18.03 20.06 -2.96
C THR A 340 18.33 19.78 -1.48
N GLY A 341 18.17 18.52 -1.01
CA GLY A 341 18.29 18.16 0.40
C GLY A 341 17.11 18.61 1.28
N LEU A 342 16.14 19.33 0.72
CA LEU A 342 14.95 19.79 1.44
C LEU A 342 14.08 18.63 1.93
N PHE A 343 14.04 17.51 1.21
CA PHE A 343 13.28 16.33 1.62
C PHE A 343 13.84 15.72 2.91
N THR A 344 15.16 15.58 3.01
CA THR A 344 15.82 15.10 4.23
C THR A 344 15.60 16.07 5.38
N ALA A 345 15.78 17.37 5.14
CA ALA A 345 15.50 18.41 6.14
C ALA A 345 14.04 18.40 6.61
N LEU A 346 13.09 18.13 5.71
CA LEU A 346 11.69 17.95 6.05
C LEU A 346 11.49 16.74 6.97
N LEU A 347 12.08 15.59 6.64
CA LEU A 347 11.95 14.37 7.45
C LEU A 347 12.58 14.49 8.85
N ASP A 348 13.57 15.36 9.04
CA ASP A 348 14.18 15.63 10.35
C ASP A 348 13.31 16.47 11.27
N LEU A 349 12.29 17.15 10.73
CA LEU A 349 11.35 17.91 11.56
C LEU A 349 10.43 16.98 12.37
N PRO A 350 9.94 17.45 13.54
CA PRO A 350 8.88 16.75 14.25
C PRO A 350 7.64 16.54 13.37
N ALA A 351 7.03 15.36 13.48
CA ALA A 351 5.89 14.89 12.67
C ALA A 351 4.72 15.90 12.49
N ARG A 352 4.45 16.72 13.51
CA ARG A 352 3.40 17.75 13.43
C ARG A 352 3.73 18.85 12.41
N PHE A 353 5.00 19.22 12.26
CA PHE A 353 5.42 20.26 11.33
C PHE A 353 5.47 19.73 9.90
N THR A 354 5.95 18.49 9.70
CA THR A 354 5.89 17.83 8.39
C THR A 354 4.45 17.70 7.90
N LEU A 355 3.52 17.33 8.79
CA LEU A 355 2.10 17.26 8.48
C LEU A 355 1.52 18.63 8.10
N LEU A 356 1.83 19.68 8.88
CA LEU A 356 1.38 21.05 8.58
C LEU A 356 1.95 21.58 7.27
N ILE A 357 3.24 21.36 7.00
CA ILE A 357 3.88 21.75 5.74
C ILE A 357 3.25 20.99 4.57
N GLY A 358 3.00 19.68 4.75
CA GLY A 358 2.28 18.85 3.79
C GLY A 358 0.90 19.42 3.46
N LEU A 359 0.05 19.65 4.46
CA LEU A 359 -1.34 20.06 4.28
C LEU A 359 -1.52 21.54 3.90
N LEU A 360 -0.71 22.44 4.45
CA LEU A 360 -0.87 23.89 4.25
C LEU A 360 0.08 24.46 3.20
N GLY A 361 1.14 23.74 2.84
CA GLY A 361 2.11 24.15 1.82
C GLY A 361 2.04 23.28 0.56
N ILE A 362 2.37 22.00 0.69
CA ILE A 362 2.55 21.10 -0.46
C ILE A 362 1.23 20.78 -1.14
N LEU A 363 0.17 20.47 -0.39
CA LEU A 363 -1.16 20.19 -0.92
C LEU A 363 -1.73 21.34 -1.78
N PRO A 364 -1.82 22.60 -1.30
CA PRO A 364 -2.31 23.69 -2.13
C PRO A 364 -1.40 23.96 -3.32
N LEU A 365 -0.09 23.74 -3.20
CA LEU A 365 0.85 23.85 -4.32
C LEU A 365 0.57 22.79 -5.40
N VAL A 366 0.40 21.52 -5.02
CA VAL A 366 0.03 20.43 -5.95
C VAL A 366 -1.30 20.74 -6.63
N LEU A 367 -2.31 21.18 -5.87
CA LEU A 367 -3.62 21.57 -6.41
C LEU A 367 -3.50 22.74 -7.40
N ALA A 368 -2.69 23.74 -7.10
CA ALA A 368 -2.50 24.89 -7.99
C ALA A 368 -1.78 24.52 -9.30
N ILE A 369 -0.69 23.74 -9.21
CA ILE A 369 0.06 23.30 -10.40
C ILE A 369 -0.80 22.39 -11.28
N THR A 370 -1.46 21.39 -10.67
CA THR A 370 -2.35 20.48 -11.42
C THR A 370 -3.53 21.22 -12.04
N TRP A 371 -4.09 22.22 -11.35
CA TRP A 371 -5.12 23.09 -11.92
C TRP A 371 -4.66 23.76 -13.21
N VAL A 372 -3.46 24.38 -13.20
CA VAL A 372 -2.90 25.04 -14.38
C VAL A 372 -2.72 24.04 -15.52
N VAL A 373 -2.14 22.87 -15.25
CA VAL A 373 -1.95 21.80 -16.24
C VAL A 373 -3.28 21.40 -16.87
N VAL A 374 -4.31 21.15 -16.05
CA VAL A 374 -5.64 20.73 -16.52
C VAL A 374 -6.36 21.86 -17.25
N ALA A 375 -6.26 23.10 -16.78
CA ALA A 375 -6.85 24.26 -17.43
C ALA A 375 -6.29 24.48 -18.84
N VAL A 376 -4.97 24.27 -19.02
CA VAL A 376 -4.32 24.29 -20.34
C VAL A 376 -4.80 23.13 -21.19
N ALA A 377 -4.78 21.89 -20.67
CA ALA A 377 -5.24 20.71 -21.39
C ALA A 377 -6.70 20.84 -21.87
N ARG A 378 -7.58 21.42 -21.05
CA ARG A 378 -8.99 21.64 -21.37
C ARG A 378 -9.26 22.63 -22.51
N ARG A 379 -8.28 23.47 -22.85
CA ARG A 379 -8.35 24.42 -23.97
C ARG A 379 -7.78 23.85 -25.28
N THR A 380 -7.21 22.64 -25.25
CA THR A 380 -6.58 22.00 -26.40
C THR A 380 -7.28 20.68 -26.75
N PRO A 381 -6.95 20.03 -27.88
CA PRO A 381 -7.43 18.69 -28.19
C PRO A 381 -7.07 17.62 -27.14
N LEU A 382 -6.12 17.91 -26.25
CA LEU A 382 -5.69 17.06 -25.16
C LEU A 382 -6.73 16.95 -24.03
N SER A 383 -7.81 17.73 -24.06
CA SER A 383 -8.84 17.74 -23.00
C SER A 383 -9.41 16.36 -22.69
N LEU A 384 -9.70 15.54 -23.71
CA LEU A 384 -10.26 14.21 -23.48
C LEU A 384 -9.25 13.27 -22.82
N PRO A 385 -8.03 13.05 -23.35
CA PRO A 385 -7.05 12.18 -22.71
C PRO A 385 -6.56 12.68 -21.35
N PHE A 386 -6.43 13.99 -21.13
CA PHE A 386 -5.85 14.49 -19.88
C PHE A 386 -6.88 14.90 -18.82
N ALA A 387 -8.12 15.20 -19.21
CA ALA A 387 -9.18 15.65 -18.29
C ALA A 387 -10.48 14.82 -18.37
N GLY A 388 -10.54 13.76 -19.18
CA GLY A 388 -11.72 12.89 -19.32
C GLY A 388 -12.97 13.60 -19.85
N ARG A 389 -12.81 14.79 -20.42
CA ARG A 389 -13.89 15.64 -20.90
C ARG A 389 -13.55 16.26 -22.24
N GLN A 390 -14.57 16.54 -23.04
CA GLN A 390 -14.39 17.24 -24.31
C GLN A 390 -13.85 18.66 -24.07
N ALA A 391 -13.00 19.12 -25.00
CA ALA A 391 -12.38 20.45 -24.93
C ALA A 391 -13.43 21.56 -24.88
N VAL A 392 -13.14 22.59 -24.08
CA VAL A 392 -13.94 23.82 -24.06
C VAL A 392 -13.65 24.57 -25.35
N ARG A 393 -14.52 24.39 -26.35
CA ARG A 393 -14.32 24.98 -27.68
C ARG A 393 -14.65 26.48 -27.65
N PRO A 394 -13.82 27.35 -28.25
CA PRO A 394 -14.31 28.58 -28.86
C PRO A 394 -15.27 28.20 -29.99
N VAL A 395 -16.32 28.99 -30.20
CA VAL A 395 -17.33 28.73 -31.25
C VAL A 395 -16.66 28.71 -32.63
N GLY A 396 -16.71 27.57 -33.33
CA GLY A 396 -16.33 27.44 -34.75
C GLY A 396 -15.33 26.31 -35.05
N HIS A 397 -15.72 25.41 -35.97
CA HIS A 397 -14.94 24.31 -36.59
C HIS A 397 -14.88 22.95 -35.84
N ARG A 398 -15.27 21.88 -36.58
CA ARG A 398 -15.21 20.47 -36.17
C ARG A 398 -14.13 19.75 -36.99
N PRO A 399 -12.98 19.35 -36.42
CA PRO A 399 -12.09 18.40 -37.07
C PRO A 399 -12.50 16.95 -36.73
N THR A 400 -12.11 16.01 -37.59
CA THR A 400 -12.43 14.57 -37.48
C THR A 400 -11.60 13.86 -36.41
N TRP A 401 -12.18 12.82 -35.82
CA TRP A 401 -11.66 12.05 -34.68
C TRP A 401 -10.27 11.44 -34.90
N ALA A 402 -9.93 11.05 -36.13
CA ALA A 402 -8.64 10.46 -36.49
C ALA A 402 -7.47 11.47 -36.45
N MET A 403 -7.70 12.74 -36.83
CA MET A 403 -6.65 13.77 -36.81
C MET A 403 -6.34 14.28 -35.40
N GLN A 404 -7.31 14.17 -34.48
CA GLN A 404 -7.10 14.51 -33.07
C GLN A 404 -6.24 13.45 -32.36
N GLY A 405 -6.46 12.16 -32.64
CA GLY A 405 -5.64 11.08 -32.07
C GLY A 405 -4.15 11.18 -32.43
N MET A 406 -3.84 11.38 -33.71
CA MET A 406 -2.46 11.49 -34.18
C MET A 406 -1.72 12.73 -33.67
N ARG A 407 -2.37 13.90 -33.62
CA ARG A 407 -1.76 15.13 -33.08
C ARG A 407 -1.54 15.05 -31.56
N THR A 408 -2.42 14.36 -30.84
CA THR A 408 -2.30 14.13 -29.39
C THR A 408 -1.14 13.19 -29.08
N LEU A 409 -0.98 12.12 -29.88
CA LEU A 409 0.14 11.20 -29.76
C LEU A 409 1.49 11.90 -30.02
N ALA A 410 1.57 12.72 -31.07
CA ALA A 410 2.78 13.46 -31.43
C ALA A 410 3.20 14.49 -30.37
N ILE A 411 2.25 15.22 -29.78
CA ILE A 411 2.53 16.20 -28.71
C ILE A 411 2.88 15.47 -27.40
N GLY A 412 2.19 14.38 -27.07
CA GLY A 412 2.54 13.53 -25.92
C GLY A 412 3.96 12.96 -26.04
N LEU A 413 4.36 12.51 -27.23
CA LEU A 413 5.73 12.07 -27.53
C LEU A 413 6.73 13.21 -27.43
N ALA A 414 6.39 14.43 -27.86
CA ALA A 414 7.27 15.59 -27.76
C ALA A 414 7.49 16.06 -26.30
N VAL A 415 6.44 16.03 -25.47
CA VAL A 415 6.54 16.33 -24.04
C VAL A 415 7.34 15.25 -23.32
N ALA A 416 7.09 13.97 -23.64
CA ALA A 416 7.88 12.86 -23.10
C ALA A 416 9.35 12.92 -23.53
N ALA A 417 9.62 13.31 -24.77
CA ALA A 417 10.98 13.56 -25.24
C ALA A 417 11.64 14.71 -24.46
N ALA A 418 10.93 15.82 -24.21
CA ALA A 418 11.44 16.92 -23.40
C ALA A 418 11.69 16.51 -21.93
N VAL A 419 10.87 15.62 -21.36
CA VAL A 419 11.06 15.07 -20.01
C VAL A 419 12.21 14.06 -19.97
N SER A 420 12.43 13.27 -21.03
CA SER A 420 13.54 12.32 -21.14
C SER A 420 14.93 12.97 -21.28
N TRP A 421 14.99 14.28 -21.56
CA TRP A 421 16.23 15.08 -21.54
C TRP A 421 16.62 15.57 -20.14
N LEU A 422 15.73 15.45 -19.16
CA LEU A 422 16.06 15.61 -17.75
C LEU A 422 16.48 14.23 -17.26
N ASP A 423 17.77 14.02 -17.00
CA ASP A 423 18.28 12.76 -16.44
C ASP A 423 17.75 12.55 -15.01
N LEU A 424 16.54 12.01 -14.92
CA LEU A 424 15.83 11.67 -13.69
C LEU A 424 16.17 10.25 -13.22
N SER A 425 17.18 9.59 -13.79
CA SER A 425 17.63 8.27 -13.33
C SER A 425 18.09 8.29 -11.86
N SER A 426 18.56 9.46 -11.39
CA SER A 426 18.90 9.77 -10.00
C SER A 426 17.69 9.95 -9.06
N VAL A 427 16.47 10.05 -9.60
CA VAL A 427 15.21 10.30 -8.87
C VAL A 427 14.43 9.01 -8.60
N ARG A 428 14.95 7.84 -9.03
CA ARG A 428 14.36 6.51 -8.81
C ARG A 428 14.12 6.13 -7.34
N MET A 429 14.62 6.90 -6.37
CA MET A 429 14.51 6.60 -4.94
C MET A 429 13.44 7.38 -4.16
N ALA A 430 12.62 8.22 -4.81
CA ALA A 430 11.74 9.18 -4.10
C ALA A 430 10.22 8.93 -4.23
N ALA A 431 9.77 7.76 -4.71
CA ALA A 431 8.34 7.42 -4.73
C ALA A 431 8.06 6.21 -3.81
N PRO A 432 7.56 6.43 -2.58
CA PRO A 432 6.95 5.36 -1.81
C PRO A 432 5.56 5.09 -2.39
N GLY A 433 5.46 4.02 -3.19
CA GLY A 433 4.20 3.32 -3.37
C GLY A 433 3.73 2.79 -2.02
N ALA A 434 2.43 2.92 -1.78
CA ALA A 434 1.76 2.31 -0.64
C ALA A 434 2.07 0.81 -0.55
N ALA A 435 2.10 0.31 0.69
CA ALA A 435 2.25 -1.08 1.13
C ALA A 435 3.68 -1.63 1.24
N ALA A 436 4.46 -1.06 2.15
CA ALA A 436 5.19 -1.79 3.21
C ALA A 436 6.02 -0.76 4.00
N GLY A 437 5.65 -0.44 5.23
CA GLY A 437 6.33 0.65 5.95
C GLY A 437 5.97 0.67 7.42
N GLY A 438 6.51 -0.28 8.16
CA GLY A 438 6.42 -0.28 9.61
C GLY A 438 7.58 0.48 10.29
N VAL A 439 7.27 0.91 11.52
CA VAL A 439 8.14 0.90 12.72
C VAL A 439 9.13 2.08 12.86
N LEU A 440 9.53 2.67 14.02
CA LEU A 440 9.38 2.47 15.50
C LEU A 440 9.36 3.82 16.30
N LEU A 441 8.93 3.80 17.57
CA LEU A 441 9.31 4.74 18.67
C LEU A 441 9.51 3.95 20.00
N PRO A 442 10.32 4.45 20.96
CA PRO A 442 10.69 3.72 22.19
C PRO A 442 9.70 3.94 23.35
N THR A 443 9.57 2.96 24.27
CA THR A 443 9.46 3.14 25.74
C THR A 443 9.42 1.76 26.43
N ALA A 444 10.28 1.57 27.44
CA ALA A 444 10.86 0.28 27.81
C ALA A 444 10.38 -0.35 29.15
N PRO A 445 9.06 -0.45 29.44
CA PRO A 445 8.69 -1.64 30.21
C PRO A 445 7.35 -2.30 29.84
N LEU A 446 6.58 -1.76 28.88
CA LEU A 446 5.28 -2.36 28.52
C LEU A 446 5.40 -3.51 27.50
N SER A 447 6.49 -3.59 26.74
CA SER A 447 6.70 -4.60 25.68
C SER A 447 6.78 -6.04 26.21
N ALA A 448 7.44 -6.25 27.36
CA ALA A 448 7.61 -7.58 27.94
C ALA A 448 6.29 -8.25 28.39
N ALA A 449 5.33 -7.45 28.90
CA ALA A 449 4.02 -7.96 29.32
C ALA A 449 3.07 -8.22 28.14
N LEU A 450 3.24 -7.48 27.03
CA LEU A 450 2.39 -7.59 25.84
C LEU A 450 2.87 -8.65 24.83
N ALA A 451 4.18 -8.91 24.74
CA ALA A 451 4.70 -10.02 23.93
C ALA A 451 4.38 -11.39 24.54
N ALA A 452 4.23 -11.47 25.87
CA ALA A 452 3.76 -12.67 26.56
C ALA A 452 2.25 -12.96 26.35
N ALA A 453 1.46 -11.96 25.92
CA ALA A 453 0.01 -12.07 25.77
C ALA A 453 -0.46 -12.44 24.35
N SER A 454 0.45 -12.50 23.36
CA SER A 454 0.16 -12.82 21.96
C SER A 454 1.05 -13.92 21.36
N ALA A 455 1.96 -14.51 22.15
CA ALA A 455 2.73 -15.67 21.73
C ALA A 455 1.79 -16.89 21.56
N PRO A 456 1.98 -17.73 20.51
CA PRO A 456 1.33 -19.02 20.46
C PRO A 456 1.59 -19.80 21.76
N PRO A 457 0.66 -20.65 22.22
CA PRO A 457 0.89 -21.46 23.41
C PRO A 457 2.20 -22.23 23.22
N ALA A 458 3.04 -22.24 24.27
CA ALA A 458 4.32 -22.92 24.22
C ALA A 458 4.12 -24.36 23.71
N PRO A 459 4.95 -24.83 22.76
CA PRO A 459 4.91 -26.21 22.31
C PRO A 459 4.93 -27.18 23.50
N PRO A 460 4.33 -28.39 23.38
CA PRO A 460 4.38 -29.40 24.43
C PRO A 460 5.82 -29.61 24.94
N ASP A 461 5.97 -29.74 26.25
CA ASP A 461 7.26 -29.96 26.92
C ASP A 461 8.27 -28.82 26.73
N THR A 462 7.81 -27.60 26.46
CA THR A 462 8.64 -26.39 26.40
C THR A 462 8.07 -25.21 27.17
N THR A 463 8.91 -24.22 27.46
CA THR A 463 8.54 -22.92 28.00
C THR A 463 9.03 -21.83 27.05
N ALA A 464 8.16 -20.90 26.68
CA ALA A 464 8.51 -19.73 25.88
C ALA A 464 8.57 -18.47 26.75
N THR A 465 9.64 -17.69 26.63
CA THR A 465 9.80 -16.37 27.26
C THR A 465 10.10 -15.33 26.19
N VAL A 466 9.78 -14.07 26.45
CA VAL A 466 10.20 -12.95 25.59
C VAL A 466 11.08 -12.03 26.41
N ASP A 467 12.23 -11.70 25.85
CA ASP A 467 13.24 -10.84 26.45
C ASP A 467 13.52 -9.64 25.54
N ASP A 468 13.94 -8.53 26.15
CA ASP A 468 14.21 -7.26 25.47
C ASP A 468 15.69 -6.88 25.55
N VAL A 469 16.18 -6.19 24.54
CA VAL A 469 17.50 -5.56 24.52
C VAL A 469 17.44 -4.18 23.89
N SER A 470 18.21 -3.23 24.41
CA SER A 470 18.29 -1.87 23.88
C SER A 470 19.53 -1.71 23.00
N VAL A 471 19.34 -1.28 21.77
CA VAL A 471 20.41 -1.10 20.76
C VAL A 471 20.22 0.25 20.11
N ALA A 472 21.22 1.13 20.18
CA ALA A 472 21.15 2.49 19.62
C ALA A 472 19.89 3.29 20.04
N GLY A 473 19.40 3.08 21.28
CA GLY A 473 18.19 3.74 21.80
C GLY A 473 16.88 3.08 21.37
N LEU A 474 16.94 1.98 20.64
CA LEU A 474 15.81 1.19 20.17
C LEU A 474 15.67 -0.09 21.00
N VAL A 475 14.50 -0.30 21.62
CA VAL A 475 14.19 -1.57 22.28
C VAL A 475 13.79 -2.58 21.23
N ARG A 476 14.48 -3.71 21.22
CA ARG A 476 14.27 -4.84 20.31
C ARG A 476 14.04 -6.10 21.14
N SER A 477 13.09 -6.91 20.73
CA SER A 477 12.66 -8.10 21.48
C SER A 477 13.07 -9.38 20.76
N TYR A 478 13.21 -10.46 21.52
CA TYR A 478 13.41 -11.80 21.00
C TYR A 478 12.71 -12.81 21.90
N GLN A 479 12.18 -13.87 21.31
CA GLN A 479 11.58 -14.98 22.06
C GLN A 479 12.64 -16.07 22.28
N VAL A 480 12.56 -16.75 23.42
CA VAL A 480 13.38 -17.91 23.73
C VAL A 480 12.48 -19.08 24.13
N ILE A 481 12.63 -20.21 23.44
CA ILE A 481 11.95 -21.46 23.73
C ILE A 481 12.96 -22.41 24.40
N ARG A 482 12.65 -22.80 25.63
CA ARG A 482 13.45 -23.74 26.43
C ARG A 482 12.72 -25.06 26.62
N PRO A 483 13.42 -26.20 26.64
CA PRO A 483 12.83 -27.47 27.03
C PRO A 483 12.41 -27.45 28.51
N ALA A 484 11.25 -28.02 28.80
CA ALA A 484 10.83 -28.31 30.18
C ALA A 484 11.74 -29.38 30.83
N HIS A 485 12.26 -30.30 30.01
CA HIS A 485 13.14 -31.39 30.42
C HIS A 485 14.42 -31.40 29.57
N PRO A 486 15.44 -30.58 29.92
CA PRO A 486 16.69 -30.53 29.16
C PRO A 486 17.46 -31.85 29.25
N ALA A 487 17.98 -32.34 28.12
CA ALA A 487 18.75 -33.59 28.04
C ALA A 487 20.18 -33.47 28.59
N ALA A 488 20.66 -32.24 28.81
CA ALA A 488 21.95 -31.93 29.40
C ALA A 488 21.89 -30.61 30.19
N ALA A 489 22.85 -30.39 31.08
CA ALA A 489 22.93 -29.16 31.88
C ALA A 489 23.19 -27.90 31.02
N HIS A 490 23.93 -28.05 29.93
CA HIS A 490 24.20 -26.99 28.95
C HIS A 490 23.81 -27.48 27.55
N LEU A 491 22.88 -26.77 26.92
CA LEU A 491 22.35 -27.10 25.60
C LEU A 491 22.92 -26.16 24.52
N PRO A 492 23.05 -26.63 23.27
CA PRO A 492 23.27 -25.73 22.15
C PRO A 492 22.07 -24.78 21.97
N ALA A 493 22.34 -23.58 21.46
CA ALA A 493 21.31 -22.60 21.14
C ALA A 493 21.27 -22.31 19.63
N ILE A 494 20.07 -22.18 19.07
CA ILE A 494 19.87 -21.78 17.68
C ILE A 494 19.12 -20.45 17.67
N VAL A 495 19.79 -19.41 17.16
CA VAL A 495 19.19 -18.12 16.86
C VAL A 495 18.67 -18.17 15.42
N PHE A 496 17.36 -18.10 15.21
CA PHE A 496 16.75 -18.21 13.89
C PHE A 496 16.14 -16.89 13.43
N LEU A 497 16.59 -16.39 12.27
CA LEU A 497 16.13 -15.15 11.65
C LEU A 497 15.11 -15.44 10.54
N HIS A 498 13.89 -14.93 10.73
CA HIS A 498 12.81 -15.01 9.76
C HIS A 498 13.10 -14.23 8.47
N GLY A 499 12.37 -14.54 7.40
CA GLY A 499 12.43 -13.81 6.12
C GLY A 499 11.70 -12.45 6.15
N VAL A 500 11.79 -11.68 5.05
CA VAL A 500 11.08 -10.40 4.94
C VAL A 500 9.57 -10.63 4.92
N ASN A 501 8.79 -9.74 5.53
CA ASN A 501 7.32 -9.83 5.69
C ASN A 501 6.85 -11.05 6.51
N SER A 502 7.74 -11.66 7.28
CA SER A 502 7.46 -12.78 8.18
C SER A 502 7.61 -12.37 9.65
N ASP A 503 6.94 -13.08 10.55
CA ASP A 503 7.07 -12.92 12.00
C ASP A 503 7.51 -14.24 12.65
N ILE A 504 7.88 -14.16 13.93
CA ILE A 504 8.42 -15.31 14.68
C ILE A 504 7.41 -16.46 14.81
N GLY A 505 6.12 -16.16 14.95
CA GLY A 505 5.08 -17.20 15.11
C GLY A 505 4.88 -18.01 13.83
N TYR A 506 4.94 -17.36 12.67
CA TYR A 506 4.96 -18.08 11.40
C TYR A 506 6.24 -18.91 11.24
N GLU A 507 7.40 -18.35 11.61
CA GLU A 507 8.70 -19.02 11.45
C GLU A 507 8.82 -20.27 12.32
N GLU A 508 8.37 -20.22 13.59
CA GLU A 508 8.29 -21.35 14.52
C GLU A 508 7.55 -22.56 13.91
N THR A 509 6.46 -22.30 13.17
CA THR A 509 5.68 -23.38 12.54
C THR A 509 6.29 -23.91 11.24
N ARG A 510 7.27 -23.20 10.68
CA ARG A 510 7.80 -23.43 9.34
C ARG A 510 9.19 -24.08 9.34
N ASP A 511 10.05 -23.71 10.28
CA ASP A 511 11.46 -24.12 10.29
C ASP A 511 11.68 -25.61 10.67
N GLY A 512 10.70 -26.21 11.33
CA GLY A 512 10.75 -27.61 11.78
C GLY A 512 11.67 -27.87 12.97
N LEU A 513 12.05 -26.85 13.74
CA LEU A 513 13.00 -26.97 14.86
C LEU A 513 12.33 -27.22 16.21
N LEU A 514 11.06 -26.86 16.38
CA LEU A 514 10.31 -27.06 17.63
C LEU A 514 10.39 -28.51 18.21
N PRO A 515 10.39 -29.59 17.40
CA PRO A 515 10.55 -30.94 17.92
C PRO A 515 11.89 -31.18 18.62
N LEU A 516 12.96 -30.48 18.24
CA LEU A 516 14.27 -30.60 18.90
C LEU A 516 14.26 -29.95 20.29
N ALA A 517 13.59 -28.80 20.41
CA ALA A 517 13.39 -28.14 21.70
C ALA A 517 12.51 -29.00 22.60
N SER A 518 11.41 -29.56 22.08
CA SER A 518 10.51 -30.44 22.84
C SER A 518 11.24 -31.72 23.32
N ALA A 519 12.19 -32.24 22.54
CA ALA A 519 13.00 -33.39 22.90
C ALA A 519 14.15 -33.10 23.88
N GLY A 520 14.27 -31.87 24.40
CA GLY A 520 15.31 -31.51 25.37
C GLY A 520 16.68 -31.22 24.76
N GLN A 521 16.79 -31.06 23.43
CA GLN A 521 18.08 -31.09 22.73
C GLN A 521 18.67 -29.71 22.43
N VAL A 522 17.84 -28.68 22.31
CA VAL A 522 18.25 -27.33 21.90
C VAL A 522 17.42 -26.27 22.63
N ILE A 523 18.00 -25.08 22.77
CA ILE A 523 17.27 -23.85 23.08
C ILE A 523 17.07 -23.09 21.75
N LEU A 524 15.84 -22.67 21.46
CA LEU A 524 15.54 -21.90 20.25
C LEU A 524 15.37 -20.43 20.62
N VAL A 525 15.90 -19.55 19.79
CA VAL A 525 15.86 -18.11 19.98
C VAL A 525 15.36 -17.48 18.69
N TYR A 526 14.29 -16.71 18.77
CA TYR A 526 13.66 -16.04 17.63
C TYR A 526 13.68 -14.52 17.81
N PRO A 527 14.71 -13.83 17.30
CA PRO A 527 14.75 -12.37 17.29
C PRO A 527 13.66 -11.77 16.41
N VAL A 528 13.05 -10.67 16.87
CA VAL A 528 12.00 -9.97 16.14
C VAL A 528 12.62 -8.93 15.18
N GLY A 529 12.46 -9.16 13.88
CA GLY A 529 12.86 -8.23 12.83
C GLY A 529 12.01 -6.97 12.84
N TYR A 530 12.63 -5.84 12.57
CA TYR A 530 11.95 -4.55 12.54
C TYR A 530 11.01 -4.47 11.36
N ALA A 531 9.72 -4.22 11.61
CA ALA A 531 8.68 -4.24 10.58
C ALA A 531 8.75 -5.51 9.72
N GLN A 532 9.03 -6.66 10.34
CA GLN A 532 9.20 -7.94 9.64
C GLN A 532 10.35 -7.94 8.63
N SER A 533 11.44 -7.20 8.91
CA SER A 533 12.62 -7.10 8.03
C SER A 533 13.93 -6.92 8.80
N TRP A 534 15.05 -7.18 8.13
CA TRP A 534 16.42 -7.04 8.61
C TRP A 534 17.24 -6.14 7.68
N ASN A 535 18.08 -5.28 8.26
CA ASN A 535 19.09 -4.49 7.57
C ASN A 535 20.34 -5.33 7.29
N ALA A 536 20.31 -6.07 6.18
CA ALA A 536 21.45 -6.80 5.63
C ALA A 536 22.31 -5.93 4.68
N GLY A 537 22.26 -4.61 4.82
CA GLY A 537 23.00 -3.63 4.01
C GLY A 537 22.18 -3.08 2.84
N LEU A 538 22.19 -3.77 1.70
CA LEU A 538 21.40 -3.35 0.51
C LEU A 538 20.02 -4.02 0.43
N CYS A 539 19.62 -4.70 1.49
CA CYS A 539 18.33 -5.39 1.59
C CYS A 539 17.97 -5.52 3.08
N CYS A 540 16.73 -5.57 3.50
CA CYS A 540 15.50 -5.36 2.75
C CYS A 540 14.50 -4.61 3.65
N GLY A 541 13.42 -4.10 3.06
CA GLY A 541 12.29 -3.58 3.81
C GLY A 541 12.64 -2.40 4.70
N ALA A 542 11.81 -2.16 5.72
CA ALA A 542 11.92 -0.96 6.54
C ALA A 542 13.23 -0.92 7.35
N ALA A 543 13.73 -2.07 7.81
CA ALA A 543 14.96 -2.13 8.57
C ALA A 543 16.15 -1.55 7.79
N GLN A 544 16.26 -1.89 6.50
CA GLN A 544 17.27 -1.35 5.62
C GLN A 544 17.01 0.12 5.24
N LEU A 545 15.76 0.48 4.94
CA LEU A 545 15.39 1.86 4.60
C LEU A 545 15.66 2.86 5.75
N HIS A 546 15.60 2.37 6.98
CA HIS A 546 15.87 3.15 8.19
C HIS A 546 17.30 2.98 8.74
N ASP A 547 18.16 2.27 8.00
CA ASP A 547 19.56 2.00 8.37
C ASP A 547 19.73 1.52 9.82
N LEU A 548 18.93 0.52 10.21
CA LEU A 548 18.95 0.04 11.59
C LEU A 548 20.18 -0.81 11.88
N ASP A 549 20.67 -0.68 13.11
CA ASP A 549 21.79 -1.48 13.63
C ASP A 549 21.34 -2.90 14.04
N ASP A 550 20.95 -3.71 13.04
CA ASP A 550 20.62 -5.12 13.26
C ASP A 550 21.85 -5.97 13.60
N VAL A 551 23.06 -5.53 13.22
CA VAL A 551 24.32 -6.18 13.63
C VAL A 551 24.51 -6.04 15.14
N GLY A 552 24.36 -4.83 15.68
CA GLY A 552 24.41 -4.56 17.12
C GLY A 552 23.31 -5.30 17.89
N PHE A 553 22.10 -5.37 17.33
CA PHE A 553 21.00 -6.12 17.94
C PHE A 553 21.31 -7.61 18.04
N LEU A 554 21.69 -8.26 16.94
CA LEU A 554 22.01 -9.68 16.96
C LEU A 554 23.27 -9.99 17.78
N ALA A 555 24.20 -9.05 17.89
CA ALA A 555 25.33 -9.18 18.79
C ALA A 555 24.89 -9.17 20.27
N ALA A 556 23.99 -8.27 20.64
CA ALA A 556 23.47 -8.17 21.99
C ALA A 556 22.63 -9.41 22.37
N VAL A 557 21.84 -9.94 21.42
CA VAL A 557 21.13 -11.21 21.59
C VAL A 557 22.10 -12.37 21.82
N ALA A 558 23.14 -12.51 20.99
CA ALA A 558 24.13 -13.58 21.13
C ALA A 558 24.82 -13.56 22.50
N GLN A 559 25.21 -12.37 22.97
CA GLN A 559 25.82 -12.20 24.29
C GLN A 559 24.86 -12.58 25.42
N ARG A 560 23.58 -12.19 25.31
CA ARG A 560 22.58 -12.49 26.34
C ARG A 560 22.24 -13.98 26.40
N VAL A 561 22.13 -14.62 25.23
CA VAL A 561 21.91 -16.07 25.11
C VAL A 561 23.13 -16.85 25.60
N GLY A 562 24.34 -16.44 25.24
CA GLY A 562 25.58 -17.10 25.71
C GLY A 562 25.83 -16.95 27.22
N ALA A 563 25.22 -15.96 27.87
CA ALA A 563 25.27 -15.78 29.32
C ALA A 563 24.18 -16.57 30.07
N ASP A 564 23.24 -17.21 29.37
CA ASP A 564 22.24 -18.09 29.97
C ASP A 564 22.93 -19.35 30.54
N PRO A 565 22.76 -19.68 31.83
CA PRO A 565 23.42 -20.83 32.43
C PRO A 565 23.01 -22.18 31.81
N GLY A 566 21.85 -22.25 31.14
CA GLY A 566 21.39 -23.44 30.41
C GLY A 566 21.97 -23.58 29.01
N VAL A 567 22.72 -22.59 28.51
CA VAL A 567 23.32 -22.58 27.17
C VAL A 567 24.80 -22.93 27.26
N ASP A 568 25.29 -23.73 26.32
CA ASP A 568 26.73 -23.85 26.05
C ASP A 568 27.16 -22.67 25.16
N PRO A 569 27.94 -21.70 25.67
CA PRO A 569 28.30 -20.49 24.93
C PRO A 569 29.15 -20.79 23.68
N ASN A 570 29.80 -21.96 23.61
CA ASN A 570 30.57 -22.38 22.45
C ASN A 570 29.70 -23.05 21.38
N ARG A 571 28.39 -23.17 21.60
CA ARG A 571 27.44 -23.85 20.70
C ARG A 571 26.21 -22.99 20.40
N VAL A 572 26.40 -21.68 20.27
CA VAL A 572 25.38 -20.74 19.78
C VAL A 572 25.51 -20.61 18.26
N SER A 573 24.49 -21.02 17.52
CA SER A 573 24.48 -20.96 16.04
C SER A 573 23.45 -19.96 15.52
N LEU A 574 23.77 -19.29 14.41
CA LEU A 574 22.86 -18.38 13.72
C LEU A 574 22.31 -19.05 12.47
N VAL A 575 20.99 -19.05 12.30
CA VAL A 575 20.32 -19.55 11.10
C VAL A 575 19.48 -18.42 10.53
N GLY A 576 19.49 -18.23 9.22
CA GLY A 576 18.67 -17.20 8.58
C GLY A 576 18.02 -17.67 7.29
N TYR A 577 16.75 -17.31 7.10
CA TYR A 577 15.98 -17.57 5.88
C TYR A 577 15.77 -16.31 5.04
N SER A 578 16.00 -16.38 3.72
CA SER A 578 15.77 -15.26 2.78
C SER A 578 16.43 -13.96 3.27
N ASN A 579 15.69 -12.88 3.57
CA ASN A 579 16.26 -11.66 4.17
C ASN A 579 17.04 -11.92 5.48
N GLY A 580 16.55 -12.79 6.36
CA GLY A 580 17.30 -13.24 7.54
C GLY A 580 18.57 -14.01 7.16
N GLY A 581 18.57 -14.73 6.04
CA GLY A 581 19.77 -15.39 5.49
C GLY A 581 20.80 -14.40 4.95
N LYS A 582 20.34 -13.30 4.32
CA LYS A 582 21.20 -12.17 3.92
C LYS A 582 21.83 -11.52 5.15
N MET A 583 21.05 -11.39 6.23
CA MET A 583 21.53 -10.86 7.51
C MET A 583 22.51 -11.81 8.19
N ALA A 584 22.28 -13.13 8.12
CA ALA A 584 23.21 -14.14 8.64
C ALA A 584 24.57 -14.09 7.91
N TYR A 585 24.57 -13.90 6.59
CA TYR A 585 25.81 -13.60 5.85
C TYR A 585 26.49 -12.34 6.38
N ARG A 586 25.74 -11.25 6.59
CA ARG A 586 26.29 -10.00 7.13
C ARG A 586 26.93 -10.21 8.50
N MET A 587 26.30 -10.98 9.39
CA MET A 587 26.87 -11.32 10.70
C MET A 587 28.15 -12.14 10.58
N ALA A 588 28.21 -13.13 9.68
CA ALA A 588 29.43 -13.91 9.44
C ALA A 588 30.60 -13.07 8.91
N CYS A 589 30.32 -11.93 8.26
CA CYS A 589 31.33 -10.99 7.78
C CYS A 589 31.75 -9.99 8.87
N ASP A 590 30.78 -9.35 9.51
CA ASP A 590 31.03 -8.23 10.41
C ASP A 590 31.47 -8.70 11.80
N ARG A 591 30.92 -9.83 12.27
CA ARG A 591 31.09 -10.38 13.62
C ARG A 591 31.37 -11.89 13.59
N PRO A 592 32.46 -12.33 12.94
CA PRO A 592 32.79 -13.76 12.80
C PRO A 592 33.09 -14.47 14.15
N ASP A 593 33.26 -13.70 15.22
CA ASP A 593 33.59 -14.15 16.58
C ASP A 593 32.36 -14.58 17.40
N LEU A 594 31.15 -14.20 17.00
CA LEU A 594 29.98 -14.26 17.88
C LEU A 594 29.18 -15.56 17.83
N TYR A 595 29.20 -16.26 16.70
CA TYR A 595 28.43 -17.46 16.49
C TYR A 595 29.36 -18.62 16.14
N ALA A 596 29.16 -19.76 16.81
CA ALA A 596 29.94 -20.97 16.60
C ALA A 596 29.74 -21.54 15.18
N SER A 597 28.56 -21.33 14.60
CA SER A 597 28.28 -21.64 13.20
C SER A 597 27.16 -20.78 12.64
N VAL A 598 27.14 -20.63 11.32
CA VAL A 598 26.11 -19.87 10.58
C VAL A 598 25.49 -20.74 9.51
N ALA A 599 24.17 -20.79 9.42
CA ALA A 599 23.46 -21.42 8.31
C ALA A 599 22.61 -20.40 7.57
N VAL A 600 22.72 -20.41 6.25
CA VAL A 600 22.00 -19.52 5.35
C VAL A 600 21.07 -20.36 4.49
N VAL A 601 19.79 -20.02 4.50
CA VAL A 601 18.73 -20.73 3.78
C VAL A 601 18.10 -19.81 2.75
N LEU A 602 18.20 -20.19 1.48
CA LEU A 602 17.67 -19.45 0.33
C LEU A 602 18.07 -17.97 0.36
N ALA A 603 19.37 -17.69 0.50
CA ALA A 603 19.87 -16.33 0.40
C ALA A 603 21.29 -16.26 -0.16
N LEU A 604 21.68 -15.05 -0.56
CA LEU A 604 23.01 -14.66 -1.03
C LEU A 604 23.37 -13.32 -0.39
N PRO A 605 24.65 -13.02 -0.14
CA PRO A 605 25.07 -11.80 0.54
C PRO A 605 24.71 -10.56 -0.26
N MET A 606 24.47 -9.46 0.46
CA MET A 606 24.11 -8.14 -0.11
C MET A 606 25.20 -7.09 0.08
N THR A 607 26.26 -7.44 0.79
CA THR A 607 27.38 -6.56 1.08
C THR A 607 28.68 -7.31 0.82
N ALA A 608 29.73 -6.55 0.53
CA ALA A 608 31.05 -7.11 0.43
C ALA A 608 31.48 -7.69 1.78
N CYS A 609 32.13 -8.84 1.72
CA CYS A 609 32.60 -9.58 2.88
C CYS A 609 34.13 -9.58 2.84
N PRO A 610 34.81 -8.66 3.56
CA PRO A 610 36.27 -8.60 3.53
C PRO A 610 36.90 -9.87 4.13
N PRO A 611 38.17 -10.18 3.82
CA PRO A 611 38.90 -11.27 4.47
C PRO A 611 38.89 -11.12 5.99
N GLY A 612 38.62 -12.21 6.70
CA GLY A 612 38.52 -12.23 8.16
C GLY A 612 38.62 -13.67 8.70
N SER A 613 38.37 -13.85 10.00
CA SER A 613 38.41 -15.17 10.64
C SER A 613 37.47 -16.17 9.94
N PRO A 614 37.86 -17.46 9.84
CA PRO A 614 36.99 -18.50 9.29
C PRO A 614 35.71 -18.67 10.12
N VAL A 615 34.58 -18.91 9.46
CA VAL A 615 33.28 -19.14 10.11
C VAL A 615 32.66 -20.41 9.54
N PRO A 616 32.34 -21.44 10.37
CA PRO A 616 31.63 -22.61 9.89
C PRO A 616 30.28 -22.23 9.28
N LEU A 617 30.19 -22.28 7.95
CA LEU A 617 29.02 -21.81 7.20
C LEU A 617 28.34 -22.95 6.42
N LEU A 618 27.03 -23.10 6.59
CA LEU A 618 26.17 -23.99 5.81
C LEU A 618 25.29 -23.17 4.85
N GLN A 619 25.43 -23.38 3.55
CA GLN A 619 24.55 -22.79 2.53
C GLN A 619 23.51 -23.82 2.08
N VAL A 620 22.22 -23.48 2.22
CA VAL A 620 21.08 -24.26 1.72
C VAL A 620 20.42 -23.46 0.60
N ALA A 621 20.43 -24.02 -0.60
CA ALA A 621 19.85 -23.41 -1.80
C ALA A 621 19.04 -24.42 -2.61
N VAL A 622 18.09 -23.92 -3.40
CA VAL A 622 17.32 -24.72 -4.36
C VAL A 622 17.74 -24.32 -5.78
N LYS A 623 17.86 -25.31 -6.67
CA LYS A 623 18.35 -25.07 -8.04
C LYS A 623 17.39 -24.20 -8.87
N ASP A 624 16.10 -24.39 -8.68
CA ASP A 624 15.03 -23.73 -9.45
C ASP A 624 14.41 -22.55 -8.68
N ASP A 625 15.21 -21.91 -7.81
CA ASP A 625 14.79 -20.71 -7.08
C ASP A 625 14.74 -19.52 -8.06
N PRO A 626 13.58 -18.87 -8.27
CA PRO A 626 13.46 -17.76 -9.22
C PRO A 626 14.14 -16.47 -8.73
N GLU A 627 14.51 -16.38 -7.44
CA GLU A 627 15.10 -15.19 -6.84
C GLU A 627 16.63 -15.28 -6.72
N LEU A 628 17.22 -16.46 -6.84
CA LEU A 628 18.64 -16.69 -6.62
C LEU A 628 19.29 -17.46 -7.78
N PRO A 629 20.39 -16.95 -8.37
CA PRO A 629 21.10 -17.69 -9.40
C PRO A 629 21.84 -18.85 -8.73
N TYR A 630 21.69 -20.07 -9.23
CA TYR A 630 22.31 -21.24 -8.60
C TYR A 630 23.74 -21.44 -9.11
N ALA A 631 23.92 -21.48 -10.43
CA ALA A 631 25.21 -21.73 -11.10
C ALA A 631 25.57 -20.65 -12.13
N PRO A 632 26.87 -20.51 -12.50
CA PRO A 632 27.27 -19.68 -13.63
C PRO A 632 26.54 -20.10 -14.91
N GLY A 633 25.89 -19.14 -15.57
CA GLY A 633 25.09 -19.39 -16.77
C GLY A 633 23.59 -19.30 -16.53
N ASP A 634 23.13 -19.42 -15.28
CA ASP A 634 21.82 -18.91 -14.88
C ASP A 634 21.90 -17.38 -15.06
N GLY A 635 21.02 -16.81 -15.89
CA GLY A 635 21.09 -15.39 -16.28
C GLY A 635 21.23 -14.43 -15.08
N PRO A 636 21.76 -13.21 -15.28
CA PRO A 636 22.00 -12.31 -14.16
C PRO A 636 20.69 -11.98 -13.45
N LEU A 637 20.56 -12.44 -12.21
CA LEU A 637 19.48 -12.04 -11.31
C LEU A 637 19.97 -10.87 -10.47
N THR A 638 19.11 -9.87 -10.37
CA THR A 638 19.39 -8.64 -9.63
C THR A 638 18.41 -8.52 -8.48
N ALA A 639 18.92 -8.26 -7.29
CA ALA A 639 18.11 -7.95 -6.12
C ALA A 639 18.57 -6.60 -5.55
N ASN A 640 17.64 -5.66 -5.41
CA ASN A 640 17.88 -4.29 -4.95
C ASN A 640 19.06 -3.59 -5.65
N GLY A 641 19.15 -3.73 -6.97
CA GLY A 641 20.22 -3.11 -7.77
C GLY A 641 21.56 -3.84 -7.73
N VAL A 642 21.70 -4.92 -6.95
CA VAL A 642 22.90 -5.75 -6.87
C VAL A 642 22.75 -6.98 -7.78
N VAL A 643 23.69 -7.16 -8.70
CA VAL A 643 23.79 -8.41 -9.48
C VAL A 643 24.28 -9.51 -8.54
N LEU A 644 23.46 -10.53 -8.36
CA LEU A 644 23.74 -11.62 -7.44
C LEU A 644 24.82 -12.56 -7.96
N THR A 645 25.76 -12.90 -7.09
CA THR A 645 26.75 -13.94 -7.35
C THR A 645 26.09 -15.31 -7.26
N PRO A 646 26.19 -16.20 -8.26
CA PRO A 646 25.57 -17.52 -8.20
C PRO A 646 26.00 -18.31 -6.97
N VAL A 647 25.07 -19.09 -6.39
CA VAL A 647 25.31 -19.88 -5.15
C VAL A 647 26.59 -20.71 -5.23
N THR A 648 26.84 -21.42 -6.33
CA THR A 648 28.06 -22.24 -6.44
C THR A 648 29.35 -21.40 -6.42
N ARG A 649 29.30 -20.16 -6.94
CA ARG A 649 30.44 -19.25 -6.89
C ARG A 649 30.61 -18.67 -5.49
N GLU A 650 29.52 -18.31 -4.84
CA GLU A 650 29.55 -17.81 -3.45
C GLU A 650 30.16 -18.84 -2.49
N VAL A 651 29.72 -20.10 -2.58
CA VAL A 651 30.30 -21.20 -1.77
C VAL A 651 31.79 -21.39 -2.09
N ALA A 652 32.21 -21.25 -3.35
CA ALA A 652 33.62 -21.35 -3.71
C ALA A 652 34.45 -20.19 -3.13
N THR A 653 33.93 -18.96 -3.16
CA THR A 653 34.54 -17.77 -2.55
C THR A 653 34.71 -17.99 -1.03
N TRP A 654 33.67 -18.47 -0.35
CA TRP A 654 33.73 -18.76 1.08
C TRP A 654 34.78 -19.83 1.43
N ARG A 655 34.82 -20.92 0.66
CA ARG A 655 35.84 -21.96 0.84
C ARG A 655 37.26 -21.41 0.69
N GLN A 656 37.46 -20.52 -0.29
CA GLN A 656 38.77 -19.90 -0.49
C GLN A 656 39.12 -18.98 0.67
N ARG A 657 38.16 -18.14 1.11
CA ARG A 657 38.34 -17.25 2.26
C ARG A 657 38.78 -18.03 3.51
N ASP A 658 38.12 -19.15 3.78
CA ASP A 658 38.32 -19.91 5.01
C ASP A 658 39.46 -20.95 4.91
N GLY A 659 40.23 -20.95 3.82
CA GLY A 659 41.36 -21.85 3.65
C GLY A 659 40.96 -23.32 3.48
N CYS A 660 39.74 -23.60 3.02
CA CYS A 660 39.20 -24.94 2.82
C CYS A 660 39.81 -25.65 1.59
N GLY A 661 41.04 -26.14 1.71
CA GLY A 661 41.73 -26.93 0.69
C GLY A 661 41.32 -28.40 0.63
N GLY A 662 41.11 -28.95 -0.57
CA GLY A 662 41.37 -30.37 -0.88
C GLY A 662 40.41 -31.47 -0.40
N GLY A 663 39.39 -31.20 0.41
CA GLY A 663 38.40 -32.24 0.80
C GLY A 663 37.42 -32.57 -0.34
N SER A 664 37.20 -33.85 -0.65
CA SER A 664 36.09 -34.27 -1.53
C SER A 664 34.73 -34.04 -0.84
N PRO A 665 33.64 -33.77 -1.59
CA PRO A 665 32.31 -33.58 -0.99
C PRO A 665 31.94 -34.80 -0.15
N ARG A 666 31.70 -34.61 1.15
CA ARG A 666 31.17 -35.67 2.00
C ARG A 666 29.67 -35.76 1.76
N THR A 667 29.25 -36.68 0.91
CA THR A 667 27.83 -37.03 0.78
C THR A 667 27.41 -37.80 2.04
N ARG A 668 26.74 -37.12 2.98
CA ARG A 668 25.99 -37.80 4.04
C ARG A 668 24.60 -38.16 3.52
N PRO A 669 24.04 -39.34 3.88
CA PRO A 669 22.62 -39.58 3.69
C PRO A 669 21.83 -38.48 4.40
N ALA A 670 20.80 -37.93 3.76
CA ALA A 670 19.91 -36.96 4.40
C ALA A 670 19.40 -37.54 5.73
N ALA A 671 19.49 -36.78 6.83
CA ALA A 671 18.91 -37.17 8.10
C ALA A 671 17.39 -37.37 7.90
N THR A 672 16.91 -38.52 8.36
CA THR A 672 15.55 -39.01 8.14
C THR A 672 14.53 -38.20 8.93
N THR A 673 13.85 -37.24 8.29
CA THR A 673 12.60 -36.65 8.81
C THR A 673 11.48 -36.52 7.76
N GLY A 674 11.61 -37.18 6.61
CA GLY A 674 10.58 -37.14 5.55
C GLY A 674 9.43 -38.14 5.72
N ARG A 675 8.20 -37.68 5.47
CA ARG A 675 6.98 -38.50 5.31
C ARG A 675 7.23 -39.70 4.36
N PRO A 676 6.62 -40.89 4.59
CA PRO A 676 6.80 -42.04 3.71
C PRO A 676 6.23 -41.73 2.31
N GLY A 677 7.07 -41.79 1.26
CA GLY A 677 6.63 -41.71 -0.14
C GLY A 677 7.38 -40.71 -1.05
N THR A 678 8.25 -39.85 -0.53
CA THR A 678 9.04 -38.94 -1.37
C THR A 678 10.34 -39.60 -1.87
N PRO A 679 10.72 -39.42 -3.15
CA PRO A 679 11.96 -39.99 -3.69
C PRO A 679 13.18 -39.40 -2.98
N ARG A 680 14.01 -40.28 -2.42
CA ARG A 680 15.25 -39.94 -1.69
C ARG A 680 16.26 -39.30 -2.64
N ARG A 681 16.53 -38.00 -2.52
CA ARG A 681 17.65 -37.35 -3.22
C ARG A 681 18.85 -37.21 -2.29
N ARG A 682 20.00 -37.78 -2.68
CA ARG A 682 21.29 -37.52 -2.04
C ARG A 682 21.68 -36.08 -2.37
N GLN A 683 21.85 -35.21 -1.38
CA GLN A 683 22.39 -33.88 -1.59
C GLN A 683 23.84 -33.82 -1.10
N PRO A 684 24.78 -33.28 -1.89
CA PRO A 684 26.14 -33.05 -1.44
C PRO A 684 26.16 -31.94 -0.38
N ALA A 685 26.70 -32.24 0.80
CA ALA A 685 27.00 -31.24 1.83
C ALA A 685 28.52 -31.11 1.97
N TRP A 686 29.00 -29.90 2.20
CA TRP A 686 30.41 -29.61 2.41
C TRP A 686 30.58 -29.12 3.84
N TRP A 687 31.53 -29.69 4.58
CA TRP A 687 31.79 -29.35 5.97
C TRP A 687 33.22 -28.82 6.08
N CYS A 688 33.35 -27.57 6.51
CA CYS A 688 34.61 -26.95 6.90
C CYS A 688 34.48 -26.51 8.36
N GLY A 689 35.24 -27.14 9.24
CA GLY A 689 35.39 -26.72 10.63
C GLY A 689 36.77 -27.14 11.12
N THR A 690 37.40 -26.28 11.91
CA THR A 690 38.49 -26.71 12.79
C THR A 690 37.88 -27.61 13.86
N SER A 691 38.49 -28.79 14.04
CA SER A 691 38.10 -29.83 15.00
C SER A 691 38.00 -29.33 16.43
#